data_AF-A0A534ARN4-F1
#
_entry.id   AF-A0A534ARN4-F1
#
_cell.length_a   1.000
_cell.length_b   1.000
_cell.length_c   1.000
_cell.angle_alpha   90.00
_cell.angle_beta   90.00
_cell.angle_gamma   90.00
#
_symmetry.space_group_name_H-M   'P 1'
#
loop_
_entity.id
_entity.type
_entity.pdbx_description
1 polymer ?
#
loop_
_entity_poly.entity_id
_entity_poly.type
_entity_poly.pdbx_seq_one_letter_code
_entity_poly.pdbx_strand_id
1 'polypeptide(L)'
;MRVYKTGEIRNVAVVGHGASGKTSLVDALAFVAGTSKRHGSVKDGTALTDYTPDEIERKYSINLALAVAEWMDTKLNLIDTPGYLDFTGEALAGVCAADGAVVVVSATGGVEVGTEKVWDYADKRGIPRLFFVSLMDKEHANFEKVYGQIKERLTPKVIPVEIPVGEGPAFHGIINLFSKKCHLYKKGTKAGEYDEVDVPGEYRERFERYSKELIERIAETDDTLLERYLGGEEIGRDEAIAAMKAGMLEGELFPLFCGAAELTFGTRALLSKLVELVPAPSDQPPIEAQRWGSAERLTLKAEDGGPFVAQVFKTISEPHVGDVTLFRVYSGTVKNGQDVYNAPREAVEKLNHLCVTVGKERIEIPELHAGDISVVAKLRDTHTNDTLSTKDRAIVLPKIPFPEPVITEAIEVKQRGEEEKLSIGLHKLHEEDPTFQHEYNGELGQTLIRGLGERHLEIIVGRLARKFGVHAQIGKPKIAYRETFKGKGEGQGKHKKQTGGRGQYGDCWIRIAPLPRGSGLQFMDEIVGGVIPRQYIPAVERGIQEAAARGPVAGYPVVDFKVELYDGSYHDVDSNEMSFKMAGILAFRNVSPNCRPVLLEPILELEVWTPDEYQGAVMGDLSSRRGQILGTEKDGRLTKVRALVPEAELDRYATALHSLTHGRGTYRQKFHVYQEVPPDAAHKVVEVRKKELLAALSAACQRVDRSAPAGEGRVMSDTTAPPASPAAPTPSPAPPTPVATKVAVVEGFLTPESVKYDTAQDVYFVSNVNGGPLAKDNNGFISRVRPDGAIENLKFVEGAHNGVTLNAPKGLALRGDTLWVADIDVIRAFDAKTGAPRDSVSLASLGAVFLNDIAVAPTGALYITDTGIRFDDVGNVLHPGPDRIFRIGPDRQVTVAVRGDTLGRPNGITLDSVGKRFIVVQFGGRSVLAWKPGEKAPSVIAKGPGGFDGVEIAGNRLLVSSWADSTVSSYETGQEVKVITGVPSPADIGYDAKRKRVLVPIFTGNRVEIWQLP
;
A
#
# COMPACT_ATOMS: atom_id res chain seq x y z
N MET A 1 22.39 14.48 -27.31
CA MET A 1 23.16 13.28 -26.95
C MET A 1 23.75 12.69 -28.22
N ARG A 2 25.00 12.22 -28.18
CA ARG A 2 25.67 11.55 -29.31
C ARG A 2 25.15 10.11 -29.45
N VAL A 3 25.30 9.49 -30.63
CA VAL A 3 25.11 8.05 -30.85
C VAL A 3 26.38 7.30 -30.44
N TYR A 4 26.23 6.30 -29.56
CA TYR A 4 27.33 5.48 -29.04
C TYR A 4 27.29 4.08 -29.65
N LYS A 5 28.46 3.55 -30.02
CA LYS A 5 28.59 2.17 -30.51
C LYS A 5 28.68 1.17 -29.34
N THR A 6 28.49 -0.12 -29.61
CA THR A 6 28.51 -1.18 -28.60
C THR A 6 29.69 -1.11 -27.63
N GLY A 7 30.92 -0.88 -28.12
CA GLY A 7 32.13 -0.82 -27.28
C GLY A 7 32.20 0.42 -26.36
N GLU A 8 31.46 1.47 -26.69
CA GLU A 8 31.43 2.77 -25.99
C GLU A 8 30.29 2.85 -24.95
N ILE A 9 29.62 1.73 -24.65
CA ILE A 9 28.46 1.67 -23.74
C ILE A 9 28.81 0.87 -22.49
N ARG A 10 28.28 1.29 -21.33
CA ARG A 10 28.28 0.56 -20.07
C ARG A 10 26.88 0.61 -19.45
N ASN A 11 26.27 -0.55 -19.23
CA ASN A 11 24.98 -0.64 -18.54
C ASN A 11 25.20 -1.06 -17.10
N VAL A 12 24.87 -0.17 -16.16
CA VAL A 12 25.23 -0.34 -14.75
C VAL A 12 23.99 -0.26 -13.87
N ALA A 13 23.64 -1.38 -13.24
CA ALA A 13 22.61 -1.38 -12.20
C ALA A 13 23.19 -0.89 -10.87
N VAL A 14 22.54 0.09 -10.24
CA VAL A 14 22.90 0.57 -8.90
C VAL A 14 21.94 -0.07 -7.91
N VAL A 15 22.45 -1.00 -7.11
CA VAL A 15 21.66 -1.90 -6.25
C VAL A 15 22.15 -1.88 -4.81
N GLY A 16 21.33 -2.32 -3.85
CA GLY A 16 21.67 -2.31 -2.43
C GLY A 16 20.47 -2.08 -1.53
N HIS A 17 20.65 -2.19 -0.21
CA HIS A 17 19.56 -2.06 0.77
C HIS A 17 18.85 -0.69 0.74
N GLY A 18 17.63 -0.61 1.30
CA GLY A 18 16.90 0.63 1.50
C GLY A 18 17.76 1.68 2.23
N ALA A 19 17.67 2.94 1.81
CA ALA A 19 18.44 4.05 2.37
C ALA A 19 19.99 3.92 2.32
N SER A 20 20.55 2.99 1.55
CA SER A 20 22.01 2.90 1.35
C SER A 20 22.59 4.03 0.48
N GLY A 21 21.81 4.99 -0.01
CA GLY A 21 22.31 6.13 -0.80
C GLY A 21 22.47 5.88 -2.30
N LYS A 22 21.80 4.86 -2.87
CA LYS A 22 21.81 4.54 -4.31
C LYS A 22 21.37 5.71 -5.19
N THR A 23 20.18 6.25 -4.94
CA THR A 23 19.59 7.36 -5.69
C THR A 23 20.49 8.60 -5.64
N SER A 24 21.03 8.89 -4.45
CA SER A 24 21.99 9.99 -4.28
C SER A 24 23.28 9.75 -5.06
N LEU A 25 23.78 8.51 -5.11
CA LEU A 25 24.96 8.15 -5.90
C LEU A 25 24.68 8.34 -7.40
N VAL A 26 23.54 7.87 -7.91
CA VAL A 26 23.16 8.03 -9.32
C VAL A 26 23.04 9.50 -9.70
N ASP A 27 22.39 10.30 -8.86
CA ASP A 27 22.26 11.76 -9.04
C ASP A 27 23.65 12.43 -9.09
N ALA A 28 24.51 12.11 -8.12
CA ALA A 28 25.86 12.66 -8.05
C ALA A 28 26.73 12.25 -9.25
N LEU A 29 26.64 10.99 -9.72
CA LEU A 29 27.36 10.53 -10.91
C LEU A 29 26.91 11.28 -12.16
N ALA A 30 25.60 11.46 -12.37
CA ALA A 30 25.07 12.22 -13.50
C ALA A 30 25.42 13.72 -13.41
N PHE A 31 25.40 14.30 -12.21
CA PHE A 31 25.78 15.70 -11.99
C PHE A 31 27.27 15.95 -12.26
N VAL A 32 28.15 15.08 -11.75
CA VAL A 32 29.60 15.20 -11.93
C VAL A 32 30.03 14.93 -13.38
N ALA A 33 29.33 14.03 -14.08
CA ALA A 33 29.52 13.84 -15.52
C ALA A 33 29.00 15.03 -16.37
N GLY A 34 28.18 15.91 -15.80
CA GLY A 34 27.62 17.09 -16.46
C GLY A 34 26.36 16.82 -17.29
N THR A 35 25.84 15.59 -17.29
CA THR A 35 24.57 15.24 -17.95
C THR A 35 23.36 15.77 -17.17
N SER A 36 23.44 15.81 -15.84
CA SER A 36 22.50 16.55 -15.00
C SER A 36 23.04 17.96 -14.69
N LYS A 37 22.19 18.98 -14.85
CA LYS A 37 22.55 20.38 -14.52
C LYS A 37 22.45 20.70 -13.03
N ARG A 38 21.79 19.84 -12.25
CA ARG A 38 21.51 20.05 -10.82
C ARG A 38 21.88 18.80 -10.03
N HIS A 39 22.55 19.02 -8.90
CA HIS A 39 22.70 18.01 -7.87
C HIS A 39 21.41 17.98 -7.03
N GLY A 40 20.61 16.94 -7.20
CA GLY A 40 19.33 16.74 -6.53
C GLY A 40 19.46 16.11 -5.15
N SER A 41 18.34 16.05 -4.43
CA SER A 41 18.24 15.50 -3.09
C SER A 41 16.93 14.72 -2.92
N VAL A 42 17.03 13.49 -2.43
CA VAL A 42 15.87 12.65 -2.09
C VAL A 42 15.05 13.29 -0.97
N LYS A 43 15.73 13.87 0.04
CA LYS A 43 15.08 14.50 1.20
C LYS A 43 14.19 15.67 0.80
N ASP A 44 14.62 16.41 -0.24
CA ASP A 44 13.97 17.60 -0.76
C ASP A 44 13.02 17.30 -1.94
N GLY A 45 12.88 16.03 -2.35
CA GLY A 45 12.05 15.64 -3.50
C GLY A 45 12.56 16.17 -4.85
N THR A 46 13.88 16.38 -4.96
CA THR A 46 14.52 16.97 -6.14
C THR A 46 15.53 16.05 -6.83
N ALA A 47 15.65 14.80 -6.36
CA ALA A 47 16.50 13.79 -6.97
C ALA A 47 16.13 13.54 -8.44
N LEU A 48 17.13 13.19 -9.24
CA LEU A 48 16.98 12.98 -10.69
C LEU A 48 16.06 11.79 -11.02
N THR A 49 16.18 10.70 -10.28
CA THR A 49 15.55 9.40 -10.55
C THR A 49 14.30 9.14 -9.71
N ASP A 50 14.15 9.78 -8.54
CA ASP A 50 12.93 9.74 -7.71
C ASP A 50 12.01 10.93 -8.03
N TYR A 51 11.30 10.86 -9.16
CA TYR A 51 10.48 11.96 -9.66
C TYR A 51 8.97 11.68 -9.65
N THR A 52 8.54 10.48 -9.28
CA THR A 52 7.11 10.16 -9.19
C THR A 52 6.50 10.73 -7.89
N PRO A 53 5.21 11.08 -7.87
CA PRO A 53 4.57 11.63 -6.66
C PRO A 53 4.69 10.72 -5.44
N ASP A 54 4.60 9.40 -5.63
CA ASP A 54 4.76 8.39 -4.58
C ASP A 54 6.18 8.34 -4.00
N GLU A 55 7.21 8.50 -4.82
CA GLU A 55 8.61 8.54 -4.36
C GLU A 55 8.92 9.85 -3.63
N ILE A 56 8.44 10.98 -4.14
CA ILE A 56 8.61 12.30 -3.50
C ILE A 56 7.90 12.34 -2.15
N GLU A 57 6.67 11.82 -2.07
CA GLU A 57 5.88 11.75 -0.83
C GLU A 57 6.56 10.86 0.22
N ARG A 58 7.03 9.68 -0.19
CA ARG A 58 7.55 8.66 0.73
C ARG A 58 9.06 8.77 0.99
N LYS A 59 9.78 9.57 0.21
CA LYS A 59 11.24 9.82 0.29
C LYS A 59 12.10 8.56 0.14
N TYR A 60 11.67 7.66 -0.74
CA TYR A 60 12.46 6.52 -1.18
C TYR A 60 12.03 6.06 -2.58
N SER A 61 12.97 5.48 -3.33
CA SER A 61 12.72 4.89 -4.63
C SER A 61 11.75 3.71 -4.55
N ILE A 62 10.78 3.70 -5.46
CA ILE A 62 9.76 2.65 -5.62
C ILE A 62 9.92 2.01 -6.99
N ASN A 63 10.18 2.84 -8.02
CA ASN A 63 10.30 2.43 -9.39
C ASN A 63 11.79 2.32 -9.76
N LEU A 64 12.12 1.40 -10.67
CA LEU A 64 13.32 1.54 -11.46
C LEU A 64 13.25 2.82 -12.31
N ALA A 65 14.36 3.57 -12.33
CA ALA A 65 14.54 4.76 -13.14
C ALA A 65 15.91 4.77 -13.83
N LEU A 66 16.00 5.52 -14.92
CA LEU A 66 17.20 5.60 -15.75
C LEU A 66 17.83 6.99 -15.68
N ALA A 67 19.16 7.02 -15.58
CA ALA A 67 19.98 8.20 -15.77
C ALA A 67 21.14 7.86 -16.71
N VAL A 68 21.78 8.89 -17.26
CA VAL A 68 22.95 8.73 -18.14
C VAL A 68 24.08 9.59 -17.61
N ALA A 69 25.30 9.07 -17.66
CA ALA A 69 26.53 9.83 -17.49
C ALA A 69 27.41 9.66 -18.75
N GLU A 70 27.82 10.76 -19.37
CA GLU A 70 28.79 10.74 -20.48
C GLU A 70 30.18 11.03 -19.89
N TRP A 71 31.07 10.05 -19.90
CA TRP A 71 32.40 10.16 -19.28
C TRP A 71 33.45 9.42 -20.10
N MET A 72 34.62 10.03 -20.34
CA MET A 72 35.71 9.43 -21.13
C MET A 72 35.24 8.80 -22.46
N ASP A 73 34.49 9.59 -23.26
CA ASP A 73 33.89 9.18 -24.54
C ASP A 73 33.00 7.92 -24.47
N THR A 74 32.56 7.56 -23.28
CA THR A 74 31.73 6.37 -22.99
C THR A 74 30.39 6.80 -22.39
N LYS A 75 29.31 6.12 -22.79
CA LYS A 75 27.98 6.29 -22.23
C LYS A 75 27.75 5.29 -21.10
N LEU A 76 27.52 5.80 -19.90
CA LEU A 76 27.08 5.01 -18.75
C LEU A 76 25.56 5.13 -18.62
N ASN A 77 24.85 4.05 -18.92
CA ASN A 77 23.43 3.92 -18.58
C ASN A 77 23.34 3.48 -17.12
N LEU A 78 22.97 4.42 -16.24
CA LEU A 78 22.80 4.19 -14.81
C LEU A 78 21.35 3.77 -14.55
N ILE A 79 21.17 2.53 -14.10
CA ILE A 79 19.87 1.95 -13.78
C ILE A 79 19.72 2.02 -12.25
N ASP A 80 18.98 3.02 -11.78
CA ASP A 80 18.69 3.19 -10.36
C ASP A 80 17.57 2.24 -9.95
N THR A 81 17.77 1.51 -8.85
CA THR A 81 16.83 0.47 -8.40
C THR A 81 16.37 0.71 -6.96
N PRO A 82 15.11 0.36 -6.63
CA PRO A 82 14.62 0.46 -5.26
C PRO A 82 15.32 -0.54 -4.33
N GLY A 83 15.51 -0.14 -3.07
CA GLY A 83 16.20 -0.97 -2.06
C GLY A 83 15.28 -1.74 -1.10
N TYR A 84 13.97 -1.49 -1.15
CA TYR A 84 12.99 -2.17 -0.30
C TYR A 84 12.54 -3.48 -0.95
N LEU A 85 12.35 -4.50 -0.11
CA LEU A 85 11.97 -5.85 -0.56
C LEU A 85 10.62 -5.88 -1.29
N ASP A 86 9.69 -5.01 -0.90
CA ASP A 86 8.38 -4.81 -1.53
C ASP A 86 8.47 -4.52 -3.04
N PHE A 87 9.57 -3.95 -3.52
CA PHE A 87 9.80 -3.59 -4.93
C PHE A 87 10.95 -4.38 -5.56
N THR A 88 11.23 -5.58 -5.05
CA THR A 88 12.35 -6.38 -5.57
C THR A 88 12.17 -6.76 -7.05
N GLY A 89 10.95 -6.75 -7.60
CA GLY A 89 10.70 -6.96 -9.02
C GLY A 89 11.38 -5.90 -9.89
N GLU A 90 11.33 -4.63 -9.46
CA GLU A 90 11.98 -3.50 -10.12
C GLU A 90 13.51 -3.62 -10.09
N ALA A 91 14.08 -4.02 -8.95
CA ALA A 91 15.51 -4.27 -8.83
C ALA A 91 15.97 -5.42 -9.73
N LEU A 92 15.19 -6.51 -9.81
CA LEU A 92 15.50 -7.64 -10.69
C LEU A 92 15.44 -7.24 -12.17
N ALA A 93 14.42 -6.47 -12.59
CA ALA A 93 14.33 -5.96 -13.95
C ALA A 93 15.57 -5.12 -14.33
N GLY A 94 16.05 -4.28 -13.41
CA GLY A 94 17.25 -3.48 -13.63
C GLY A 94 18.53 -4.30 -13.72
N VAL A 95 18.71 -5.28 -12.85
CA VAL A 95 19.84 -6.22 -12.91
C VAL A 95 19.82 -7.01 -14.23
N CYS A 96 18.65 -7.46 -14.67
CA CYS A 96 18.52 -8.17 -15.94
C CYS A 96 18.82 -7.30 -17.17
N ALA A 97 18.58 -5.99 -17.09
CA ALA A 97 18.90 -5.03 -18.14
C ALA A 97 20.37 -4.57 -18.13
N ALA A 98 21.14 -4.80 -17.07
CA ALA A 98 22.52 -4.33 -16.92
C ALA A 98 23.57 -5.32 -17.44
N ASP A 99 24.80 -4.82 -17.62
CA ASP A 99 26.02 -5.60 -17.90
C ASP A 99 26.98 -5.62 -16.71
N GLY A 100 26.75 -4.78 -15.70
CA GLY A 100 27.43 -4.83 -14.43
C GLY A 100 26.60 -4.17 -13.34
N ALA A 101 26.99 -4.35 -12.09
CA ALA A 101 26.29 -3.77 -10.96
C ALA A 101 27.22 -3.08 -9.95
N VAL A 102 26.76 -1.95 -9.42
CA VAL A 102 27.33 -1.28 -8.25
C VAL A 102 26.47 -1.63 -7.04
N VAL A 103 27.03 -2.44 -6.16
CA VAL A 103 26.40 -2.84 -4.89
C VAL A 103 26.75 -1.80 -3.84
N VAL A 104 25.79 -0.92 -3.56
CA VAL A 104 25.94 0.19 -2.61
C VAL A 104 25.64 -0.27 -1.20
N VAL A 105 26.62 -0.14 -0.32
CA VAL A 105 26.57 -0.54 1.09
C VAL A 105 26.77 0.69 1.97
N SER A 106 25.91 0.89 2.96
CA SER A 106 26.03 2.03 3.87
C SER A 106 27.23 1.87 4.80
N ALA A 107 28.07 2.91 4.94
CA ALA A 107 29.17 2.93 5.91
C ALA A 107 28.71 2.78 7.37
N THR A 108 27.43 3.09 7.66
CA THR A 108 26.86 3.02 9.02
C THR A 108 26.10 1.72 9.25
N GLY A 109 25.33 1.26 8.25
CA GLY A 109 24.47 0.08 8.33
C GLY A 109 25.18 -1.24 7.97
N GLY A 110 26.14 -1.19 7.04
CA GLY A 110 26.85 -2.36 6.55
C GLY A 110 25.99 -3.30 5.70
N VAL A 111 26.26 -4.61 5.77
CA VAL A 111 25.56 -5.61 4.95
C VAL A 111 24.22 -6.00 5.58
N GLU A 112 23.15 -5.68 4.87
CA GLU A 112 21.76 -5.92 5.24
C GLU A 112 21.07 -6.87 4.24
N VAL A 113 19.87 -7.36 4.57
CA VAL A 113 19.16 -8.37 3.77
C VAL A 113 18.87 -7.90 2.33
N GLY A 114 18.58 -6.61 2.15
CA GLY A 114 18.40 -6.06 0.80
C GLY A 114 19.68 -6.15 -0.04
N THR A 115 20.84 -5.98 0.59
CA THR A 115 22.16 -6.15 -0.04
C THR A 115 22.42 -7.61 -0.41
N GLU A 116 22.09 -8.56 0.47
CA GLU A 116 22.19 -10.00 0.22
C GLU A 116 21.33 -10.42 -0.99
N LYS A 117 20.06 -9.97 -1.07
CA LYS A 117 19.17 -10.35 -2.17
C LYS A 117 19.64 -9.82 -3.54
N VAL A 118 20.02 -8.55 -3.61
CA VAL A 118 20.48 -7.99 -4.89
C VAL A 118 21.83 -8.55 -5.32
N TRP A 119 22.66 -8.93 -4.35
CA TRP A 119 23.88 -9.69 -4.61
C TRP A 119 23.56 -11.03 -5.29
N ASP A 120 22.61 -11.78 -4.74
CA ASP A 120 22.17 -13.06 -5.31
C ASP A 120 21.53 -12.92 -6.70
N TYR A 121 20.80 -11.83 -6.97
CA TYR A 121 20.23 -11.58 -8.30
C TYR A 121 21.32 -11.36 -9.34
N ALA A 122 22.32 -10.53 -9.02
CA ALA A 122 23.44 -10.27 -9.90
C ALA A 122 24.34 -11.52 -10.06
N ASP A 123 24.46 -12.34 -9.01
CA ASP A 123 25.16 -13.64 -9.04
C ASP A 123 24.49 -14.62 -10.00
N LYS A 124 23.17 -14.83 -9.85
CA LYS A 124 22.38 -15.69 -10.74
C LYS A 124 22.41 -15.24 -12.20
N ARG A 125 22.53 -13.93 -12.43
CA ARG A 125 22.67 -13.36 -13.78
C ARG A 125 24.08 -13.53 -14.35
N GLY A 126 25.08 -13.75 -13.50
CA GLY A 126 26.48 -13.87 -13.88
C GLY A 126 27.13 -12.55 -14.32
N ILE A 127 26.62 -11.40 -13.85
CA ILE A 127 27.19 -10.09 -14.24
C ILE A 127 28.31 -9.66 -13.29
N PRO A 128 29.33 -8.95 -13.81
CA PRO A 128 30.35 -8.29 -13.01
C PRO A 128 29.77 -7.33 -11.98
N ARG A 129 30.39 -7.31 -10.80
CA ARG A 129 29.93 -6.52 -9.67
C ARG A 129 31.09 -5.76 -9.05
N LEU A 130 30.79 -4.59 -8.52
CA LEU A 130 31.69 -3.85 -7.63
C LEU A 130 30.91 -3.32 -6.45
N PHE A 131 31.62 -3.00 -5.37
CA PHE A 131 31.03 -2.45 -4.17
C PHE A 131 31.35 -0.97 -4.03
N PHE A 132 30.40 -0.21 -3.49
CA PHE A 132 30.61 1.18 -3.10
C PHE A 132 30.12 1.40 -1.68
N VAL A 133 31.03 1.70 -0.76
CA VAL A 133 30.70 2.12 0.60
C VAL A 133 30.30 3.59 0.58
N SER A 134 28.99 3.83 0.70
CA SER A 134 28.40 5.17 0.70
C SER A 134 28.32 5.75 2.11
N LEU A 135 27.94 7.02 2.22
CA LEU A 135 27.67 7.69 3.49
C LEU A 135 28.89 7.77 4.42
N MET A 136 30.10 7.81 3.83
CA MET A 136 31.37 7.93 4.57
C MET A 136 31.46 9.23 5.40
N ASP A 137 30.65 10.24 5.07
CA ASP A 137 30.55 11.53 5.75
C ASP A 137 29.66 11.51 7.01
N LYS A 138 28.94 10.41 7.26
CA LYS A 138 27.97 10.32 8.37
C LYS A 138 28.62 9.87 9.67
N GLU A 139 28.05 10.31 10.80
CA GLU A 139 28.46 9.83 12.11
C GLU A 139 28.41 8.30 12.18
N HIS A 140 29.42 7.69 12.81
CA HIS A 140 29.60 6.23 12.90
C HIS A 140 29.91 5.50 11.59
N ALA A 141 30.24 6.22 10.50
CA ALA A 141 30.79 5.60 9.31
C ALA A 141 32.07 4.82 9.65
N ASN A 142 32.16 3.56 9.21
CA ASN A 142 33.33 2.72 9.47
C ASN A 142 33.60 1.79 8.28
N PHE A 143 34.65 2.08 7.51
CA PHE A 143 34.95 1.34 6.29
C PHE A 143 35.46 -0.08 6.57
N GLU A 144 36.35 -0.25 7.56
CA GLU A 144 36.97 -1.54 7.89
C GLU A 144 35.93 -2.56 8.36
N LYS A 145 34.97 -2.12 9.18
CA LYS A 145 33.85 -2.95 9.65
C LYS A 145 33.00 -3.42 8.48
N VAL A 146 32.63 -2.51 7.57
CA VAL A 146 31.81 -2.85 6.40
C VAL A 146 32.56 -3.79 5.46
N TYR A 147 33.85 -3.54 5.22
CA TYR A 147 34.70 -4.45 4.45
C TYR A 147 34.74 -5.86 5.04
N GLY A 148 34.93 -5.99 6.36
CA GLY A 148 34.87 -7.28 7.07
C GLY A 148 33.52 -7.98 6.92
N GLN A 149 32.41 -7.24 7.03
CA GLN A 149 31.07 -7.80 6.83
C GLN A 149 30.81 -8.28 5.40
N ILE A 150 31.30 -7.55 4.39
CA ILE A 150 31.20 -7.98 2.99
C ILE A 150 31.97 -9.30 2.81
N LYS A 151 33.18 -9.40 3.38
CA LYS A 151 33.99 -10.64 3.34
C LYS A 151 33.28 -11.83 3.97
N GLU A 152 32.70 -11.66 5.16
CA GLU A 152 32.03 -12.74 5.89
C GLU A 152 30.69 -13.15 5.25
N ARG A 153 29.86 -12.19 4.85
CA ARG A 153 28.46 -12.44 4.50
C ARG A 153 28.20 -12.60 3.00
N LEU A 154 28.96 -11.91 2.16
CA LEU A 154 28.74 -11.88 0.72
C LEU A 154 29.82 -12.67 -0.02
N THR A 155 31.08 -12.23 0.08
CA THR A 155 32.18 -12.86 -0.65
C THR A 155 33.55 -12.50 -0.07
N PRO A 156 34.45 -13.48 0.15
CA PRO A 156 35.83 -13.21 0.55
C PRO A 156 36.69 -12.63 -0.59
N LYS A 157 36.18 -12.63 -1.83
CA LYS A 157 36.83 -12.14 -3.05
C LYS A 157 36.77 -10.61 -3.23
N VAL A 158 36.18 -9.90 -2.26
CA VAL A 158 36.14 -8.44 -2.26
C VAL A 158 37.54 -7.86 -1.97
N ILE A 159 37.93 -6.82 -2.71
CA ILE A 159 39.23 -6.16 -2.54
C ILE A 159 39.11 -4.63 -2.58
N PRO A 160 39.64 -3.90 -1.59
CA PRO A 160 39.72 -2.44 -1.62
C PRO A 160 40.61 -1.98 -2.76
N VAL A 161 40.10 -1.05 -3.56
CA VAL A 161 40.90 -0.32 -4.56
C VAL A 161 41.12 1.14 -4.15
N GLU A 162 40.31 1.60 -3.19
CA GLU A 162 40.39 2.91 -2.55
C GLU A 162 40.26 2.75 -1.03
N ILE A 163 40.96 3.62 -0.29
CA ILE A 163 40.91 3.67 1.16
C ILE A 163 40.47 5.08 1.59
N PRO A 164 39.53 5.24 2.53
CA PRO A 164 39.11 6.57 2.96
C PRO A 164 40.17 7.26 3.83
N VAL A 165 40.28 8.58 3.65
CA VAL A 165 41.06 9.51 4.48
C VAL A 165 40.11 10.24 5.41
N GLY A 166 40.22 9.95 6.71
CA GLY A 166 39.22 10.29 7.72
C GLY A 166 37.95 9.44 7.63
N GLU A 167 37.11 9.54 8.66
CA GLU A 167 35.81 8.87 8.75
C GLU A 167 34.76 9.81 9.34
N GLY A 168 33.50 9.62 8.95
CA GLY A 168 32.38 10.46 9.37
C GLY A 168 32.60 11.94 9.02
N PRO A 169 32.34 12.88 9.93
CA PRO A 169 32.54 14.31 9.66
C PRO A 169 33.97 14.70 9.26
N ALA A 170 34.96 13.84 9.56
CA ALA A 170 36.36 14.04 9.19
C ALA A 170 36.72 13.43 7.83
N PHE A 171 35.80 12.78 7.11
CA PHE A 171 36.06 12.22 5.79
C PHE A 171 36.30 13.33 4.76
N HIS A 172 37.51 13.38 4.18
CA HIS A 172 37.93 14.47 3.30
C HIS A 172 38.84 14.05 2.14
N GLY A 173 39.06 12.75 1.95
CA GLY A 173 39.85 12.25 0.83
C GLY A 173 39.78 10.73 0.66
N ILE A 174 40.41 10.25 -0.40
CA ILE A 174 40.59 8.82 -0.67
C ILE A 174 42.04 8.56 -1.10
N ILE A 175 42.62 7.43 -0.73
CA ILE A 175 43.89 6.94 -1.24
C ILE A 175 43.58 5.94 -2.33
N ASN A 176 44.00 6.22 -3.56
CA ASN A 176 43.81 5.33 -4.69
C ASN A 176 45.01 4.37 -4.80
N LEU A 177 44.74 3.07 -4.72
CA LEU A 177 45.79 2.06 -4.67
C LEU A 177 46.44 1.78 -6.02
N PHE A 178 45.78 2.13 -7.13
CA PHE A 178 46.37 2.02 -8.47
C PHE A 178 47.33 3.18 -8.77
N SER A 179 46.94 4.42 -8.47
CA SER A 179 47.82 5.58 -8.70
C SER A 179 48.87 5.74 -7.61
N LYS A 180 48.70 5.07 -6.45
CA LYS A 180 49.53 5.22 -5.25
C LYS A 180 49.55 6.69 -4.75
N LYS A 181 48.46 7.43 -5.00
CA LYS A 181 48.28 8.84 -4.61
C LYS A 181 47.07 9.02 -3.70
N CYS A 182 47.14 10.07 -2.88
CA CYS A 182 46.05 10.51 -2.03
C CYS A 182 45.31 11.66 -2.73
N HIS A 183 43.99 11.52 -2.90
CA HIS A 183 43.11 12.52 -3.48
C HIS A 183 42.40 13.26 -2.32
N LEU A 184 42.81 14.49 -2.05
CA LEU A 184 42.20 15.32 -1.00
C LEU A 184 41.18 16.27 -1.63
N TYR A 185 39.91 16.18 -1.20
CA TYR A 185 38.84 16.97 -1.80
C TYR A 185 38.95 18.46 -1.44
N LYS A 186 38.73 19.31 -2.44
CA LYS A 186 38.74 20.77 -2.25
C LYS A 186 37.55 21.19 -1.41
N LYS A 187 37.80 22.02 -0.40
CA LYS A 187 36.74 22.54 0.47
C LYS A 187 35.71 23.31 -0.36
N GLY A 188 34.44 22.91 -0.27
CA GLY A 188 33.33 23.52 -1.02
C GLY A 188 33.29 23.17 -2.51
N THR A 189 34.00 22.12 -2.95
CA THR A 189 33.89 21.63 -4.32
C THR A 189 32.44 21.28 -4.66
N LYS A 190 32.07 21.54 -5.92
CA LYS A 190 30.75 21.18 -6.45
C LYS A 190 30.75 19.81 -7.10
N ALA A 191 31.83 19.47 -7.81
CA ALA A 191 31.88 18.29 -8.68
C ALA A 191 32.99 17.30 -8.28
N GLY A 192 33.26 17.20 -6.98
CA GLY A 192 34.24 16.28 -6.41
C GLY A 192 35.68 16.57 -6.82
N GLU A 193 36.05 17.83 -7.03
CA GLU A 193 37.41 18.23 -7.37
C GLU A 193 38.35 17.98 -6.19
N TYR A 194 39.55 17.47 -6.49
CA TYR A 194 40.55 17.12 -5.49
C TYR A 194 41.94 17.59 -5.92
N ASP A 195 42.86 17.68 -4.95
CA ASP A 195 44.29 17.81 -5.18
C ASP A 195 44.95 16.44 -4.97
N GLU A 196 45.83 16.05 -5.89
CA GLU A 196 46.63 14.83 -5.76
C GLU A 196 47.90 15.12 -4.96
N VAL A 197 48.08 14.38 -3.87
CA VAL A 197 49.25 14.48 -2.99
C VAL A 197 49.83 13.09 -2.72
N ASP A 198 51.06 13.05 -2.22
CA ASP A 198 51.64 11.79 -1.73
C ASP A 198 50.87 11.28 -0.50
N VAL A 199 50.88 9.97 -0.29
CA VAL A 199 50.18 9.33 0.84
C VAL A 199 50.72 9.89 2.17
N PRO A 200 49.88 10.51 3.02
CA PRO A 200 50.32 11.05 4.29
C PRO A 200 50.89 9.96 5.20
N GLY A 201 51.90 10.32 6.01
CA GLY A 201 52.62 9.36 6.85
C GLY A 201 51.73 8.56 7.81
N GLU A 202 50.65 9.15 8.30
CA GLU A 202 49.68 8.50 9.20
C GLU A 202 48.92 7.34 8.54
N TYR A 203 48.78 7.33 7.21
CA TYR A 203 48.08 6.27 6.47
C TYR A 203 49.02 5.25 5.83
N ARG A 204 50.34 5.42 5.98
CA ARG A 204 51.34 4.63 5.25
C ARG A 204 51.24 3.13 5.53
N GLU A 205 51.09 2.74 6.79
CA GLU A 205 50.93 1.33 7.17
C GLU A 205 49.67 0.72 6.56
N ARG A 206 48.55 1.44 6.60
CA ARG A 206 47.27 1.01 6.01
C ARG A 206 47.39 0.90 4.47
N PHE A 207 48.06 1.85 3.84
CA PHE A 207 48.34 1.84 2.40
C PHE A 207 49.19 0.64 1.99
N GLU A 208 50.31 0.38 2.68
CA GLU A 208 51.20 -0.74 2.35
C GLU A 208 50.49 -2.09 2.51
N ARG A 209 49.69 -2.25 3.58
CA ARG A 209 48.87 -3.46 3.82
C ARG A 209 47.91 -3.74 2.66
N TYR A 210 47.09 -2.77 2.29
CA TYR A 210 46.07 -2.94 1.25
C TYR A 210 46.63 -2.94 -0.17
N SER A 211 47.71 -2.18 -0.43
CA SER A 211 48.39 -2.22 -1.72
C SER A 211 48.98 -3.60 -1.96
N LYS A 212 49.55 -4.24 -0.93
CA LYS A 212 50.03 -5.62 -1.02
C LYS A 212 48.89 -6.59 -1.29
N GLU A 213 47.82 -6.53 -0.49
CA GLU A 213 46.63 -7.38 -0.66
C GLU A 213 46.03 -7.24 -2.08
N LEU A 214 45.94 -6.01 -2.60
CA LEU A 214 45.41 -5.74 -3.94
C LEU A 214 46.24 -6.41 -5.04
N ILE A 215 47.56 -6.23 -5.01
CA ILE A 215 48.44 -6.77 -6.04
C ILE A 215 48.49 -8.30 -5.97
N GLU A 216 48.55 -8.88 -4.76
CA GLU A 216 48.49 -10.34 -4.56
C GLU A 216 47.22 -10.92 -5.18
N ARG A 217 46.05 -10.32 -4.91
CA ARG A 217 44.77 -10.81 -5.45
C ARG A 217 44.62 -10.64 -6.94
N ILE A 218 45.14 -9.56 -7.52
CA ILE A 218 45.13 -9.40 -8.98
C ILE A 218 46.06 -10.43 -9.63
N ALA A 219 47.24 -10.68 -9.05
CA ALA A 219 48.16 -11.69 -9.55
C ALA A 219 47.56 -13.10 -9.51
N GLU A 220 46.77 -13.44 -8.47
CA GLU A 220 46.05 -14.72 -8.37
C GLU A 220 45.05 -14.98 -9.50
N THR A 221 44.61 -13.95 -10.24
CA THR A 221 43.65 -14.12 -11.35
C THR A 221 44.30 -14.52 -12.68
N ASP A 222 45.63 -14.44 -12.80
CA ASP A 222 46.35 -14.77 -14.04
C ASP A 222 47.70 -15.45 -13.70
N ASP A 223 47.88 -16.69 -14.15
CA ASP A 223 49.08 -17.49 -13.86
C ASP A 223 50.38 -16.77 -14.27
N THR A 224 50.36 -16.02 -15.36
CA THR A 224 51.52 -15.25 -15.84
C THR A 224 51.85 -14.10 -14.90
N LEU A 225 50.83 -13.40 -14.40
CA LEU A 225 51.01 -12.35 -13.40
C LEU A 225 51.48 -12.90 -12.05
N LEU A 226 50.97 -14.08 -11.66
CA LEU A 226 51.39 -14.74 -10.44
C LEU A 226 52.86 -15.14 -10.47
N GLU A 227 53.34 -15.76 -11.56
CA GLU A 227 54.76 -16.12 -11.72
C GLU A 227 55.67 -14.89 -11.63
N ARG A 228 55.30 -13.80 -12.31
CA ARG A 228 56.06 -12.53 -12.29
C ARG A 228 56.06 -11.88 -10.91
N TYR A 229 54.92 -11.89 -10.22
CA TYR A 229 54.80 -11.37 -8.85
C TYR A 229 55.68 -12.15 -7.87
N LEU A 230 55.68 -13.50 -7.93
CA LEU A 230 56.55 -14.36 -7.12
C LEU A 230 58.03 -14.18 -7.46
N GLY A 231 58.34 -13.82 -8.71
CA GLY A 231 59.68 -13.42 -9.16
C GLY A 231 60.13 -12.03 -8.69
N GLY A 232 59.24 -11.25 -8.05
CA GLY A 232 59.52 -9.90 -7.56
C GLY A 232 59.40 -8.79 -8.63
N GLU A 233 58.78 -9.07 -9.77
CA GLU A 233 58.53 -8.07 -10.80
C GLU A 233 57.36 -7.15 -10.45
N GLU A 234 57.44 -5.88 -10.82
CA GLU A 234 56.36 -4.91 -10.60
C GLU A 234 55.27 -5.04 -11.67
N ILE A 235 54.01 -5.23 -11.24
CA ILE A 235 52.84 -5.26 -12.13
C ILE A 235 52.42 -3.82 -12.44
N GLY A 236 52.36 -3.48 -13.73
CA GLY A 236 51.96 -2.15 -14.19
C GLY A 236 50.47 -1.87 -13.98
N ARG A 237 50.08 -0.59 -13.89
CA ARG A 237 48.69 -0.16 -13.69
C ARG A 237 47.73 -0.73 -14.73
N ASP A 238 48.06 -0.60 -16.02
CA ASP A 238 47.13 -0.96 -17.10
C ASP A 238 46.95 -2.47 -17.21
N GLU A 239 48.03 -3.22 -16.95
CA GLU A 239 48.00 -4.69 -16.84
C GLU A 239 47.15 -5.13 -15.65
N ALA A 240 47.32 -4.51 -14.48
CA ALA A 240 46.52 -4.79 -13.29
C ALA A 240 45.02 -4.48 -13.50
N ILE A 241 44.68 -3.42 -14.22
CA ILE A 241 43.29 -3.08 -14.57
C ILE A 241 42.71 -4.11 -15.53
N ALA A 242 43.47 -4.55 -16.54
CA ALA A 242 43.03 -5.57 -17.48
C ALA A 242 42.75 -6.91 -16.79
N ALA A 243 43.66 -7.35 -15.92
CA ALA A 243 43.49 -8.56 -15.11
C ALA A 243 42.31 -8.43 -14.14
N MET A 244 42.15 -7.28 -13.48
CA MET A 244 40.98 -7.02 -12.62
C MET A 244 39.67 -7.10 -13.41
N LYS A 245 39.61 -6.54 -14.61
CA LYS A 245 38.43 -6.62 -15.49
C LYS A 245 38.12 -8.07 -15.88
N ALA A 246 39.13 -8.87 -16.20
CA ALA A 246 38.97 -10.30 -16.49
C ALA A 246 38.47 -11.08 -15.26
N GLY A 247 39.11 -10.89 -14.11
CA GLY A 247 38.68 -11.51 -12.85
C GLY A 247 37.27 -11.10 -12.41
N MET A 248 36.84 -9.88 -12.72
CA MET A 248 35.44 -9.44 -12.50
C MET A 248 34.44 -10.13 -13.43
N LEU A 249 34.81 -10.37 -14.70
CA LEU A 249 33.99 -11.12 -15.67
C LEU A 249 33.80 -12.58 -15.24
N GLU A 250 34.81 -13.18 -14.63
CA GLU A 250 34.76 -14.56 -14.13
C GLU A 250 34.14 -14.67 -12.73
N GLY A 251 33.93 -13.56 -12.02
CA GLY A 251 33.42 -13.56 -10.65
C GLY A 251 34.46 -14.00 -9.60
N GLU A 252 35.74 -13.84 -9.92
CA GLU A 252 36.88 -14.16 -9.05
C GLU A 252 37.32 -12.98 -8.19
N LEU A 253 36.98 -11.74 -8.58
CA LEU A 253 37.39 -10.53 -7.86
C LEU A 253 36.32 -9.44 -7.93
N PHE A 254 36.09 -8.76 -6.79
CA PHE A 254 35.11 -7.67 -6.69
C PHE A 254 35.73 -6.40 -6.07
N PRO A 255 35.94 -5.32 -6.83
CA PRO A 255 36.58 -4.12 -6.31
C PRO A 255 35.65 -3.33 -5.38
N LEU A 256 36.22 -2.77 -4.31
CA LEU A 256 35.53 -1.99 -3.29
C LEU A 256 36.00 -0.53 -3.29
N PHE A 257 35.06 0.36 -3.54
CA PHE A 257 35.20 1.82 -3.56
C PHE A 257 34.51 2.44 -2.33
N CYS A 258 34.77 3.72 -2.08
CA CYS A 258 34.07 4.45 -1.02
C CYS A 258 33.84 5.93 -1.36
N GLY A 259 32.82 6.54 -0.77
CA GLY A 259 32.58 7.97 -0.93
C GLY A 259 31.33 8.50 -0.24
N ALA A 260 31.03 9.76 -0.54
CA ALA A 260 29.90 10.49 0.03
C ALA A 260 29.18 11.25 -1.10
N ALA A 261 28.07 10.68 -1.58
CA ALA A 261 27.34 11.19 -2.74
C ALA A 261 26.79 12.61 -2.52
N GLU A 262 26.25 12.93 -1.34
CA GLU A 262 25.76 14.29 -1.00
C GLU A 262 26.87 15.36 -1.09
N LEU A 263 28.14 14.97 -0.90
CA LEU A 263 29.31 15.84 -1.04
C LEU A 263 30.00 15.70 -2.40
N THR A 264 29.51 14.81 -3.27
CA THR A 264 30.14 14.38 -4.53
C THR A 264 31.53 13.73 -4.37
N PHE A 265 31.95 13.41 -3.15
CA PHE A 265 33.25 12.79 -2.88
C PHE A 265 33.27 11.33 -3.37
N GLY A 266 34.33 10.95 -4.07
CA GLY A 266 34.55 9.60 -4.63
C GLY A 266 33.93 9.38 -6.01
N THR A 267 33.03 10.27 -6.45
CA THR A 267 32.25 10.09 -7.68
C THR A 267 33.10 10.15 -8.96
N ARG A 268 34.06 11.09 -9.07
CA ARG A 268 34.97 11.18 -10.22
C ARG A 268 35.81 9.91 -10.39
N ALA A 269 36.34 9.41 -9.27
CA ALA A 269 37.17 8.20 -9.27
C ALA A 269 36.33 6.98 -9.64
N LEU A 270 35.12 6.87 -9.10
CA LEU A 270 34.17 5.83 -9.46
C LEU A 270 33.76 5.91 -10.94
N LEU A 271 33.44 7.09 -11.49
CA LEU A 271 33.09 7.24 -12.93
C LEU A 271 34.19 6.72 -13.85
N SER A 272 35.43 7.15 -13.62
CA SER A 272 36.57 6.68 -14.42
C SER A 272 36.73 5.16 -14.32
N LYS A 273 36.54 4.60 -13.12
CA LYS A 273 36.67 3.15 -12.89
C LYS A 273 35.50 2.34 -13.43
N LEU A 274 34.30 2.91 -13.49
CA LEU A 274 33.17 2.28 -14.18
C LEU A 274 33.46 2.12 -15.68
N VAL A 275 34.07 3.13 -16.31
CA VAL A 275 34.46 3.04 -17.73
C VAL A 275 35.55 1.99 -17.97
N GLU A 276 36.56 1.95 -17.09
CA GLU A 276 37.71 1.05 -17.19
C GLU A 276 37.37 -0.41 -16.85
N LEU A 277 36.58 -0.66 -15.79
CA LEU A 277 36.38 -2.00 -15.22
C LEU A 277 35.07 -2.67 -15.62
N VAL A 278 33.97 -1.92 -15.78
CA VAL A 278 32.71 -2.54 -16.22
C VAL A 278 32.89 -2.96 -17.69
N PRO A 279 32.52 -4.18 -18.09
CA PRO A 279 32.61 -4.61 -19.49
C PRO A 279 31.66 -3.83 -20.40
N ALA A 280 32.08 -3.68 -21.65
CA ALA A 280 31.14 -3.30 -22.70
C ALA A 280 30.16 -4.46 -22.95
N PRO A 281 28.95 -4.18 -23.50
CA PRO A 281 28.04 -5.24 -23.93
C PRO A 281 28.69 -6.26 -24.88
N SER A 282 29.65 -5.84 -25.72
CA SER A 282 30.41 -6.72 -26.63
C SER A 282 31.38 -7.67 -25.93
N ASP A 283 31.80 -7.34 -24.70
CA ASP A 283 32.73 -8.15 -23.91
C ASP A 283 31.99 -9.24 -23.11
N GLN A 284 30.66 -9.16 -23.04
CA GLN A 284 29.83 -10.12 -22.32
C GLN A 284 29.68 -11.44 -23.09
N PRO A 285 29.50 -12.57 -22.38
CA PRO A 285 29.17 -13.83 -23.02
C PRO A 285 27.88 -13.72 -23.87
N PRO A 286 27.80 -14.43 -25.00
CA PRO A 286 26.57 -14.47 -25.80
C PRO A 286 25.36 -14.94 -24.98
N ILE A 287 24.21 -14.30 -25.18
CA ILE A 287 22.97 -14.67 -24.49
C ILE A 287 22.25 -15.79 -25.24
N GLU A 288 21.67 -16.73 -24.51
CA GLU A 288 20.80 -17.75 -25.11
C GLU A 288 19.50 -17.12 -25.62
N ALA A 289 19.06 -17.56 -26.79
CA ALA A 289 17.82 -17.16 -27.42
C ALA A 289 17.17 -18.35 -28.12
N GLN A 290 15.92 -18.19 -28.51
CA GLN A 290 15.14 -19.23 -29.17
C GLN A 290 14.40 -18.64 -30.36
N ARG A 291 14.27 -19.41 -31.44
CA ARG A 291 13.38 -19.02 -32.53
C ARG A 291 11.92 -19.26 -32.13
N TRP A 292 11.07 -18.25 -32.27
CA TRP A 292 9.66 -18.35 -31.92
C TRP A 292 8.98 -19.51 -32.66
N GLY A 293 8.23 -20.35 -31.93
CA GLY A 293 7.56 -21.53 -32.47
C GLY A 293 8.47 -22.73 -32.78
N SER A 294 9.77 -22.66 -32.49
CA SER A 294 10.74 -23.74 -32.72
C SER A 294 11.46 -24.12 -31.43
N ALA A 295 11.89 -25.36 -31.28
CA ALA A 295 12.78 -25.79 -30.19
C ALA A 295 14.26 -25.42 -30.44
N GLU A 296 14.57 -24.83 -31.60
CA GLU A 296 15.91 -24.39 -31.99
C GLU A 296 16.41 -23.27 -31.07
N ARG A 297 17.49 -23.59 -30.32
CA ARG A 297 18.24 -22.63 -29.51
C ARG A 297 19.36 -22.03 -30.33
N LEU A 298 19.59 -20.74 -30.16
CA LEU A 298 20.69 -19.99 -30.76
C LEU A 298 21.34 -19.09 -29.72
N THR A 299 22.55 -18.62 -29.99
CA THR A 299 23.24 -17.67 -29.14
C THR A 299 23.35 -16.33 -29.85
N LEU A 300 23.15 -15.24 -29.11
CA LEU A 300 23.25 -13.88 -29.62
C LEU A 300 24.43 -13.17 -28.97
N LYS A 301 25.36 -12.71 -29.79
CA LYS A 301 26.42 -11.80 -29.36
C LYS A 301 25.96 -10.36 -29.55
N ALA A 302 26.37 -9.48 -28.64
CA ALA A 302 26.12 -8.05 -28.73
C ALA A 302 27.01 -7.44 -29.81
N GLU A 303 26.52 -7.41 -31.03
CA GLU A 303 27.20 -6.86 -32.20
C GLU A 303 26.22 -6.08 -33.08
N ASP A 304 26.65 -4.93 -33.56
CA ASP A 304 25.82 -4.02 -34.38
C ASP A 304 25.38 -4.65 -35.71
N GLY A 305 26.21 -5.52 -36.29
CA GLY A 305 25.89 -6.24 -37.53
C GLY A 305 24.97 -7.44 -37.35
N GLY A 306 24.61 -7.79 -36.11
CA GLY A 306 23.76 -8.92 -35.77
C GLY A 306 22.27 -8.71 -36.12
N PRO A 307 21.43 -9.75 -35.97
CA PRO A 307 19.98 -9.61 -36.09
C PRO A 307 19.44 -8.69 -34.98
N PHE A 308 18.50 -7.81 -35.31
CA PHE A 308 17.86 -6.97 -34.28
C PHE A 308 17.07 -7.83 -33.29
N VAL A 309 17.47 -7.78 -32.03
CA VAL A 309 16.76 -8.40 -30.91
C VAL A 309 16.84 -7.46 -29.71
N ALA A 310 15.70 -7.12 -29.12
CA ALA A 310 15.58 -6.28 -27.94
C ALA A 310 14.59 -6.89 -26.94
N GLN A 311 14.85 -6.72 -25.64
CA GLN A 311 13.96 -7.17 -24.58
C GLN A 311 13.33 -5.99 -23.87
N VAL A 312 12.02 -6.06 -23.67
CA VAL A 312 11.30 -5.12 -22.81
C VAL A 312 11.44 -5.57 -21.37
N PHE A 313 12.09 -4.75 -20.54
CA PHE A 313 12.29 -5.05 -19.13
C PHE A 313 11.36 -4.27 -18.21
N LYS A 314 10.70 -3.21 -18.73
CA LYS A 314 9.73 -2.42 -17.96
C LYS A 314 8.75 -1.68 -18.87
N THR A 315 7.49 -1.61 -18.45
CA THR A 315 6.45 -0.77 -19.06
C THR A 315 5.83 0.12 -17.99
N ILE A 316 5.58 1.40 -18.33
CA ILE A 316 5.02 2.41 -17.43
C ILE A 316 3.85 3.09 -18.14
N SER A 317 2.66 3.11 -17.55
CA SER A 317 1.56 3.92 -18.09
C SER A 317 1.60 5.33 -17.50
N GLU A 318 1.74 6.32 -18.38
CA GLU A 318 1.77 7.74 -18.04
C GLU A 318 0.48 8.44 -18.50
N PRO A 319 -0.14 9.29 -17.65
CA PRO A 319 -1.28 10.12 -18.07
C PRO A 319 -0.93 10.95 -19.33
N HIS A 320 -1.84 10.97 -20.30
CA HIS A 320 -1.72 11.70 -21.59
C HIS A 320 -0.67 11.19 -22.59
N VAL A 321 0.36 10.47 -22.14
CA VAL A 321 1.37 9.86 -23.03
C VAL A 321 0.94 8.47 -23.48
N GLY A 322 0.32 7.69 -22.58
CA GLY A 322 0.04 6.27 -22.79
C GLY A 322 1.15 5.40 -22.24
N ASP A 323 1.29 4.19 -22.78
CA ASP A 323 2.25 3.22 -22.27
C ASP A 323 3.65 3.51 -22.82
N VAL A 324 4.60 3.58 -21.91
CA VAL A 324 6.00 3.92 -22.11
C VAL A 324 6.81 2.65 -21.87
N THR A 325 7.42 2.13 -22.93
CA THR A 325 8.14 0.86 -22.95
C THR A 325 9.64 1.11 -22.86
N LEU A 326 10.27 0.56 -21.83
CA LEU A 326 11.72 0.57 -21.66
C LEU A 326 12.27 -0.78 -22.14
N PHE A 327 13.25 -0.72 -23.05
CA PHE A 327 13.85 -1.92 -23.62
C PHE A 327 15.36 -1.77 -23.77
N ARG A 328 16.04 -2.91 -23.79
CA ARG A 328 17.46 -3.03 -24.10
C ARG A 328 17.65 -3.76 -25.42
N VAL A 329 18.49 -3.22 -26.30
CA VAL A 329 18.93 -3.92 -27.51
C VAL A 329 20.03 -4.91 -27.13
N TYR A 330 19.86 -6.18 -27.48
CA TYR A 330 20.84 -7.24 -27.21
C TYR A 330 21.71 -7.56 -28.43
N SER A 331 21.17 -7.41 -29.64
CA SER A 331 21.92 -7.61 -30.88
C SER A 331 21.33 -6.75 -32.00
N GLY A 332 22.17 -6.40 -32.98
CA GLY A 332 21.81 -5.55 -34.11
C GLY A 332 21.60 -4.08 -33.74
N THR A 333 21.04 -3.33 -34.69
CA THR A 333 20.72 -1.89 -34.55
C THR A 333 19.26 -1.62 -34.86
N VAL A 334 18.72 -0.52 -34.33
CA VAL A 334 17.37 -0.04 -34.69
C VAL A 334 17.34 1.46 -34.89
N LYS A 335 16.60 1.90 -35.91
CA LYS A 335 16.45 3.32 -36.26
C LYS A 335 15.09 3.85 -35.83
N ASN A 336 15.03 5.16 -35.61
CA ASN A 336 13.79 5.84 -35.29
C ASN A 336 12.79 5.67 -36.45
N GLY A 337 11.58 5.21 -36.13
CA GLY A 337 10.51 4.92 -37.07
C GLY A 337 10.60 3.55 -37.76
N GLN A 338 11.50 2.66 -37.32
CA GLN A 338 11.60 1.29 -37.86
C GLN A 338 10.46 0.40 -37.34
N ASP A 339 9.96 -0.46 -38.23
CA ASP A 339 9.01 -1.51 -37.88
C ASP A 339 9.74 -2.72 -37.28
N VAL A 340 9.23 -3.23 -36.17
CA VAL A 340 9.74 -4.39 -35.42
C VAL A 340 8.60 -5.37 -35.16
N TYR A 341 8.93 -6.59 -34.76
CA TYR A 341 7.98 -7.68 -34.57
C TYR A 341 8.05 -8.24 -33.15
N ASN A 342 6.91 -8.24 -32.46
CA ASN A 342 6.71 -8.90 -31.18
C ASN A 342 6.13 -10.30 -31.45
N ALA A 343 7.01 -11.30 -31.50
CA ALA A 343 6.63 -12.65 -31.93
C ALA A 343 5.64 -13.34 -30.97
N PRO A 344 5.80 -13.28 -29.63
CA PRO A 344 4.82 -13.81 -28.69
C PRO A 344 3.40 -13.25 -28.82
N ARG A 345 3.27 -12.02 -29.36
CA ARG A 345 2.01 -11.32 -29.57
C ARG A 345 1.52 -11.37 -31.02
N GLU A 346 2.34 -11.92 -31.91
CA GLU A 346 2.15 -11.89 -33.36
C GLU A 346 1.89 -10.48 -33.93
N ALA A 347 2.45 -9.46 -33.29
CA ALA A 347 2.17 -8.05 -33.57
C ALA A 347 3.36 -7.35 -34.23
N VAL A 348 3.09 -6.49 -35.22
CA VAL A 348 4.08 -5.56 -35.78
C VAL A 348 3.96 -4.22 -35.06
N GLU A 349 5.07 -3.73 -34.53
CA GLU A 349 5.19 -2.50 -33.75
C GLU A 349 6.09 -1.51 -34.48
N LYS A 350 5.88 -0.22 -34.23
CA LYS A 350 6.69 0.83 -34.86
C LYS A 350 7.35 1.69 -33.81
N LEU A 351 8.68 1.70 -33.80
CA LEU A 351 9.47 2.42 -32.80
C LEU A 351 9.63 3.90 -33.16
N ASN A 352 8.56 4.70 -32.97
CA ASN A 352 8.60 6.15 -33.19
C ASN A 352 9.12 6.89 -31.95
N HIS A 353 9.86 7.97 -32.18
CA HIS A 353 10.46 8.81 -31.13
C HIS A 353 11.34 7.99 -30.18
N LEU A 354 12.32 7.27 -30.73
CA LEU A 354 13.36 6.62 -29.92
C LEU A 354 14.01 7.65 -28.98
N CYS A 355 13.92 7.41 -27.68
CA CYS A 355 14.44 8.32 -26.66
C CYS A 355 15.41 7.63 -25.72
N VAL A 356 16.36 8.39 -25.21
CA VAL A 356 17.11 8.07 -23.99
C VAL A 356 16.55 8.92 -22.85
N THR A 357 16.33 8.30 -21.70
CA THR A 357 15.78 8.98 -20.52
C THR A 357 16.89 9.41 -19.55
N VAL A 358 16.81 10.64 -19.07
CA VAL A 358 17.62 11.16 -17.96
C VAL A 358 16.66 11.66 -16.89
N GLY A 359 16.32 10.79 -15.94
CA GLY A 359 15.20 11.00 -15.05
C GLY A 359 13.90 11.13 -15.85
N LYS A 360 13.16 12.22 -15.61
CA LYS A 360 11.91 12.53 -16.34
C LYS A 360 12.10 13.07 -17.76
N GLU A 361 13.31 13.52 -18.13
CA GLU A 361 13.57 14.12 -19.44
C GLU A 361 13.84 13.03 -20.49
N ARG A 362 13.24 13.19 -21.68
CA ARG A 362 13.45 12.30 -22.83
C ARG A 362 14.21 13.03 -23.92
N ILE A 363 15.34 12.47 -24.32
CA ILE A 363 16.20 13.00 -25.38
C ILE A 363 16.06 12.09 -26.59
N GLU A 364 15.50 12.61 -27.68
CA GLU A 364 15.36 11.85 -28.92
C GLU A 364 16.73 11.53 -29.55
N ILE A 365 16.83 10.32 -30.10
CA ILE A 365 18.03 9.82 -30.79
C ILE A 365 17.65 9.18 -32.13
N PRO A 366 18.54 9.25 -33.15
CA PRO A 366 18.21 8.75 -34.49
C PRO A 366 18.30 7.22 -34.60
N GLU A 367 19.20 6.59 -33.85
CA GLU A 367 19.45 5.14 -33.90
C GLU A 367 20.06 4.62 -32.59
N LEU A 368 19.91 3.32 -32.36
CA LEU A 368 20.44 2.57 -31.21
C LEU A 368 21.29 1.40 -31.69
N HIS A 369 22.35 1.14 -30.95
CA HIS A 369 23.32 0.07 -31.17
C HIS A 369 23.12 -1.09 -30.20
N ALA A 370 23.75 -2.23 -30.49
CA ALA A 370 23.66 -3.40 -29.62
C ALA A 370 24.20 -3.04 -28.23
N GLY A 371 23.45 -3.39 -27.20
CA GLY A 371 23.72 -3.08 -25.81
C GLY A 371 23.03 -1.83 -25.27
N ASP A 372 22.58 -0.88 -26.10
CA ASP A 372 22.02 0.36 -25.56
C ASP A 372 20.58 0.19 -25.02
N ILE A 373 20.20 1.10 -24.11
CA ILE A 373 18.89 1.14 -23.46
C ILE A 373 18.10 2.35 -23.98
N SER A 374 16.83 2.13 -24.29
CA SER A 374 15.95 3.16 -24.82
C SER A 374 14.52 3.02 -24.35
N VAL A 375 13.76 4.07 -24.64
CA VAL A 375 12.37 4.24 -24.28
C VAL A 375 11.56 4.67 -25.50
N VAL A 376 10.42 4.03 -25.72
CA VAL A 376 9.43 4.39 -26.73
C VAL A 376 8.05 4.47 -26.09
N ALA A 377 7.25 5.46 -26.49
CA ALA A 377 5.87 5.57 -26.06
C ALA A 377 4.91 5.02 -27.13
N LYS A 378 3.73 4.56 -26.69
CA LYS A 378 2.58 4.19 -27.53
C LYS A 378 2.80 2.96 -28.42
N LEU A 379 3.50 1.95 -27.91
CA LEU A 379 3.40 0.61 -28.49
C LEU A 379 2.02 0.02 -28.17
N ARG A 380 1.47 -0.79 -29.08
CA ARG A 380 0.06 -1.20 -29.01
C ARG A 380 -0.14 -2.47 -28.18
N ASP A 381 0.70 -3.48 -28.40
CA ASP A 381 0.61 -4.80 -27.78
C ASP A 381 2.03 -5.26 -27.41
N THR A 382 2.67 -4.48 -26.54
CA THR A 382 4.02 -4.75 -26.06
C THR A 382 4.10 -4.51 -24.56
N HIS A 383 4.50 -5.54 -23.82
CA HIS A 383 4.49 -5.55 -22.36
C HIS A 383 5.86 -5.96 -21.79
N THR A 384 6.05 -5.75 -20.49
CA THR A 384 7.21 -6.27 -19.76
C THR A 384 7.40 -7.76 -20.05
N ASN A 385 8.65 -8.20 -20.27
CA ASN A 385 9.07 -9.53 -20.71
C ASN A 385 8.86 -9.89 -22.20
N ASP A 386 8.27 -9.02 -23.01
CA ASP A 386 8.19 -9.27 -24.46
C ASP A 386 9.57 -9.06 -25.13
N THR A 387 9.78 -9.74 -26.26
CA THR A 387 10.97 -9.60 -27.09
C THR A 387 10.59 -9.01 -28.44
N LEU A 388 11.27 -7.94 -28.84
CA LEU A 388 11.15 -7.29 -30.14
C LEU A 388 12.27 -7.79 -31.05
N SER A 389 11.92 -8.30 -32.23
CA SER A 389 12.86 -8.77 -33.24
C SER A 389 12.39 -8.38 -34.64
N THR A 390 12.91 -9.00 -35.71
CA THR A 390 12.39 -8.83 -37.06
C THR A 390 11.48 -10.00 -37.44
N LYS A 391 10.53 -9.78 -38.35
CA LYS A 391 9.56 -10.82 -38.72
C LYS A 391 10.20 -12.02 -39.44
N ASP A 392 11.24 -11.79 -40.23
CA ASP A 392 12.01 -12.84 -40.92
C ASP A 392 12.86 -13.67 -39.94
N ARG A 393 13.26 -13.07 -38.81
CA ARG A 393 14.03 -13.70 -37.74
C ARG A 393 13.34 -13.48 -36.40
N ALA A 394 12.16 -14.11 -36.25
CA ALA A 394 11.38 -14.07 -35.01
C ALA A 394 12.14 -14.79 -33.88
N ILE A 395 12.93 -14.02 -33.13
CA ILE A 395 13.78 -14.51 -32.04
C ILE A 395 13.20 -13.99 -30.73
N VAL A 396 13.19 -14.86 -29.71
CA VAL A 396 12.74 -14.54 -28.35
C VAL A 396 13.84 -14.81 -27.33
N LEU A 397 13.90 -13.96 -26.31
CA LEU A 397 14.82 -14.10 -25.19
C LEU A 397 14.11 -14.78 -23.99
N PRO A 398 14.87 -15.43 -23.09
CA PRO A 398 14.32 -15.94 -21.84
C PRO A 398 13.65 -14.81 -21.02
N LYS A 399 12.47 -15.11 -20.47
CA LYS A 399 11.74 -14.16 -19.62
C LYS A 399 12.51 -13.88 -18.33
N ILE A 400 12.42 -12.64 -17.85
CA ILE A 400 12.88 -12.24 -16.52
C ILE A 400 12.07 -13.03 -15.47
N PRO A 401 12.74 -13.76 -14.56
CA PRO A 401 12.09 -14.61 -13.58
C PRO A 401 11.59 -13.79 -12.39
N PHE A 402 10.54 -12.99 -12.59
CA PHE A 402 9.93 -12.18 -11.55
C PHE A 402 9.47 -13.04 -10.35
N PRO A 403 9.67 -12.56 -9.10
CA PRO A 403 9.26 -13.30 -7.91
C PRO A 403 7.74 -13.40 -7.80
N GLU A 404 7.27 -14.50 -7.20
CA GLU A 404 5.85 -14.69 -6.95
C GLU A 404 5.37 -13.82 -5.77
N PRO A 405 4.11 -13.33 -5.82
CA PRO A 405 3.51 -12.60 -4.70
C PRO A 405 3.43 -13.44 -3.43
N VAL A 406 3.70 -12.83 -2.26
CA VAL A 406 3.70 -13.50 -0.95
C VAL A 406 2.52 -13.08 -0.06
N ILE A 407 1.85 -11.98 -0.37
CA ILE A 407 0.68 -11.48 0.38
C ILE A 407 -0.54 -11.47 -0.54
N THR A 408 -1.70 -11.82 0.03
CA THR A 408 -3.01 -11.73 -0.64
C THR A 408 -3.96 -10.92 0.23
N GLU A 409 -4.64 -9.95 -0.37
CA GLU A 409 -5.65 -9.12 0.29
C GLU A 409 -6.89 -9.00 -0.61
N ALA A 410 -8.06 -8.73 -0.03
CA ALA A 410 -9.25 -8.37 -0.80
C ALA A 410 -9.26 -6.87 -1.10
N ILE A 411 -9.83 -6.51 -2.24
CA ILE A 411 -10.03 -5.12 -2.64
C ILE A 411 -11.50 -4.87 -2.97
N GLU A 412 -12.04 -3.80 -2.40
CA GLU A 412 -13.42 -3.38 -2.63
C GLU A 412 -13.46 -1.89 -2.99
N VAL A 413 -14.31 -1.51 -3.95
CA VAL A 413 -14.55 -0.11 -4.30
C VAL A 413 -15.39 0.57 -3.24
N LYS A 414 -15.07 1.82 -2.89
CA LYS A 414 -15.89 2.60 -1.95
C LYS A 414 -17.24 3.00 -2.54
N GLN A 415 -17.32 3.16 -3.86
CA GLN A 415 -18.53 3.55 -4.57
C GLN A 415 -18.99 2.43 -5.51
N ARG A 416 -20.28 2.08 -5.44
CA ARG A 416 -20.89 1.13 -6.39
C ARG A 416 -20.90 1.72 -7.81
N GLY A 417 -20.55 0.92 -8.81
CA GLY A 417 -20.45 1.33 -10.21
C GLY A 417 -19.03 1.63 -10.67
N GLU A 418 -18.03 1.59 -9.78
CA GLU A 418 -16.61 1.71 -10.13
C GLU A 418 -15.93 0.34 -10.35
N GLU A 419 -16.66 -0.79 -10.27
CA GLU A 419 -16.07 -2.13 -10.38
C GLU A 419 -15.41 -2.38 -11.75
N GLU A 420 -15.99 -1.87 -12.84
CA GLU A 420 -15.42 -1.98 -14.19
C GLU A 420 -14.10 -1.20 -14.31
N LYS A 421 -14.06 0.02 -13.75
CA LYS A 421 -12.83 0.83 -13.71
C LYS A 421 -11.77 0.20 -12.84
N LEU A 422 -12.17 -0.42 -11.72
CA LEU A 422 -11.26 -1.18 -10.87
C LEU A 422 -10.61 -2.30 -11.68
N SER A 423 -11.40 -3.11 -12.39
CA SER A 423 -10.89 -4.22 -13.20
C SER A 423 -9.89 -3.75 -14.26
N ILE A 424 -10.21 -2.66 -14.97
CA ILE A 424 -9.32 -2.07 -15.99
C ILE A 424 -8.02 -1.54 -15.34
N GLY A 425 -8.13 -0.83 -14.22
CA GLY A 425 -6.98 -0.28 -13.50
C GLY A 425 -6.06 -1.37 -12.95
N LEU A 426 -6.62 -2.45 -12.37
CA LEU A 426 -5.86 -3.58 -11.87
C LEU A 426 -5.12 -4.31 -12.99
N HIS A 427 -5.75 -4.50 -14.15
CA HIS A 427 -5.12 -5.09 -15.32
C HIS A 427 -3.91 -4.27 -15.78
N LYS A 428 -4.07 -2.95 -15.92
CA LYS A 428 -2.97 -2.07 -16.33
C LYS A 428 -1.83 -2.03 -15.32
N LEU A 429 -2.13 -2.08 -14.02
CA LEU A 429 -1.09 -2.13 -12.99
C LEU A 429 -0.35 -3.49 -12.97
N HIS A 430 -1.04 -4.58 -13.31
CA HIS A 430 -0.40 -5.89 -13.52
C HIS A 430 0.54 -5.91 -14.73
N GLU A 431 0.19 -5.21 -15.80
CA GLU A 431 1.07 -5.06 -16.98
C GLU A 431 2.33 -4.23 -16.68
N GLU A 432 2.21 -3.21 -15.82
CA GLU A 432 3.34 -2.43 -15.32
C GLU A 432 4.25 -3.26 -14.40
N ASP A 433 3.65 -4.02 -13.46
CA ASP A 433 4.36 -4.83 -12.47
C ASP A 433 3.90 -6.31 -12.50
N PRO A 434 4.68 -7.21 -13.12
CA PRO A 434 4.38 -8.64 -13.16
C PRO A 434 4.36 -9.34 -11.80
N THR A 435 4.90 -8.71 -10.74
CA THR A 435 4.89 -9.22 -9.36
C THR A 435 3.61 -8.85 -8.60
N PHE A 436 2.79 -7.97 -9.15
CA PHE A 436 1.43 -7.73 -8.71
C PHE A 436 0.49 -8.68 -9.43
N GLN A 437 -0.46 -9.32 -8.75
CA GLN A 437 -1.47 -10.17 -9.39
C GLN A 437 -2.86 -9.82 -8.87
N HIS A 438 -3.89 -10.07 -9.68
CA HIS A 438 -5.27 -9.90 -9.25
C HIS A 438 -6.15 -11.03 -9.79
N GLU A 439 -7.21 -11.35 -9.05
CA GLU A 439 -8.13 -12.44 -9.38
C GLU A 439 -9.53 -12.10 -8.84
N TYR A 440 -10.58 -12.29 -9.65
CA TYR A 440 -11.95 -12.20 -9.16
C TYR A 440 -12.42 -13.59 -8.70
N ASN A 441 -12.71 -13.72 -7.40
CA ASN A 441 -13.31 -14.92 -6.85
C ASN A 441 -14.84 -14.83 -6.99
N GLY A 442 -15.38 -15.51 -8.01
CA GLY A 442 -16.82 -15.52 -8.30
C GLY A 442 -17.67 -16.26 -7.26
N GLU A 443 -17.07 -17.14 -6.45
CA GLU A 443 -17.78 -17.85 -5.40
C GLU A 443 -18.05 -16.94 -4.19
N LEU A 444 -17.05 -16.15 -3.80
CA LEU A 444 -17.11 -15.24 -2.65
C LEU A 444 -17.52 -13.81 -3.03
N GLY A 445 -17.60 -13.53 -4.33
CA GLY A 445 -17.97 -12.22 -4.88
C GLY A 445 -16.97 -11.12 -4.48
N GLN A 446 -15.68 -11.43 -4.43
CA GLN A 446 -14.62 -10.51 -4.03
C GLN A 446 -13.49 -10.51 -5.06
N THR A 447 -12.85 -9.36 -5.23
CA THR A 447 -11.60 -9.27 -5.97
C THR A 447 -10.44 -9.41 -5.00
N LEU A 448 -9.52 -10.32 -5.29
CA LEU A 448 -8.28 -10.53 -4.56
C LEU A 448 -7.13 -9.87 -5.31
N ILE A 449 -6.25 -9.22 -4.57
CA ILE A 449 -5.00 -8.66 -5.05
C ILE A 449 -3.84 -9.32 -4.30
N ARG A 450 -2.75 -9.58 -5.02
CA ARG A 450 -1.56 -10.24 -4.47
C ARG A 450 -0.34 -9.41 -4.80
N GLY A 451 0.58 -9.29 -3.84
CA GLY A 451 1.81 -8.50 -4.00
C GLY A 451 2.98 -9.06 -3.21
N LEU A 452 4.11 -8.36 -3.27
CA LEU A 452 5.35 -8.75 -2.57
C LEU A 452 5.40 -8.29 -1.10
N GLY A 453 4.53 -7.38 -0.71
CA GLY A 453 4.44 -6.86 0.64
C GLY A 453 3.27 -5.89 0.82
N GLU A 454 2.98 -5.54 2.08
CA GLU A 454 1.88 -4.62 2.41
C GLU A 454 2.08 -3.24 1.76
N ARG A 455 3.31 -2.71 1.79
CA ARG A 455 3.62 -1.40 1.18
C ARG A 455 3.46 -1.43 -0.33
N HIS A 456 3.80 -2.55 -0.96
CA HIS A 456 3.56 -2.75 -2.39
C HIS A 456 2.05 -2.60 -2.68
N LEU A 457 1.18 -3.33 -1.99
CA LEU A 457 -0.27 -3.25 -2.21
C LEU A 457 -0.84 -1.86 -1.91
N GLU A 458 -0.38 -1.18 -0.84
CA GLU A 458 -0.77 0.20 -0.54
C GLU A 458 -0.46 1.17 -1.69
N ILE A 459 0.72 1.04 -2.30
CA ILE A 459 1.15 1.89 -3.42
C ILE A 459 0.30 1.59 -4.65
N ILE A 460 0.02 0.32 -4.94
CA ILE A 460 -0.86 -0.08 -6.03
C ILE A 460 -2.25 0.54 -5.85
N VAL A 461 -2.84 0.48 -4.66
CA VAL A 461 -4.14 1.12 -4.38
C VAL A 461 -4.07 2.65 -4.48
N GLY A 462 -2.98 3.26 -4.02
CA GLY A 462 -2.72 4.69 -4.22
C GLY A 462 -2.61 5.07 -5.70
N ARG A 463 -2.02 4.22 -6.54
CA ARG A 463 -1.94 4.38 -7.99
C ARG A 463 -3.30 4.21 -8.66
N LEU A 464 -4.15 3.29 -8.19
CA LEU A 464 -5.54 3.17 -8.66
C LEU A 464 -6.31 4.48 -8.49
N ALA A 465 -6.21 5.09 -7.32
CA ALA A 465 -6.85 6.37 -7.04
C ALA A 465 -6.30 7.51 -7.91
N ARG A 466 -4.96 7.60 -8.05
CA ARG A 466 -4.31 8.70 -8.78
C ARG A 466 -4.43 8.58 -10.31
N LYS A 467 -4.19 7.40 -10.88
CA LYS A 467 -4.16 7.18 -12.34
C LYS A 467 -5.55 6.92 -12.91
N PHE A 468 -6.41 6.19 -12.20
CA PHE A 468 -7.69 5.71 -12.71
C PHE A 468 -8.90 6.33 -12.01
N GLY A 469 -8.70 7.14 -10.97
CA GLY A 469 -9.77 7.76 -10.19
C GLY A 469 -10.59 6.74 -9.40
N VAL A 470 -10.06 5.54 -9.15
CA VAL A 470 -10.76 4.46 -8.45
C VAL A 470 -10.35 4.47 -6.99
N HIS A 471 -11.30 4.79 -6.11
CA HIS A 471 -11.06 4.80 -4.67
C HIS A 471 -11.45 3.45 -4.08
N ALA A 472 -10.45 2.58 -3.93
CA ALA A 472 -10.62 1.26 -3.35
C ALA A 472 -10.06 1.19 -1.91
N GLN A 473 -10.48 0.17 -1.18
CA GLN A 473 -9.98 -0.16 0.14
C GLN A 473 -9.51 -1.61 0.18
N ILE A 474 -8.42 -1.83 0.91
CA ILE A 474 -7.88 -3.16 1.18
C ILE A 474 -8.64 -3.73 2.39
N GLY A 475 -9.05 -5.00 2.31
CA GLY A 475 -9.72 -5.72 3.37
C GLY A 475 -9.27 -7.18 3.44
N LYS A 476 -9.60 -7.85 4.54
CA LYS A 476 -9.23 -9.25 4.74
C LYS A 476 -9.93 -10.16 3.72
N PRO A 477 -9.21 -11.05 3.02
CA PRO A 477 -9.81 -12.06 2.15
C PRO A 477 -10.84 -12.91 2.89
N LYS A 478 -12.03 -13.06 2.31
CA LYS A 478 -13.02 -14.05 2.78
C LYS A 478 -12.49 -15.45 2.51
N ILE A 479 -12.76 -16.36 3.44
CA ILE A 479 -12.35 -17.77 3.37
C ILE A 479 -13.51 -18.59 2.81
N ALA A 480 -13.20 -19.47 1.85
CA ALA A 480 -14.17 -20.34 1.22
C ALA A 480 -14.51 -21.55 2.09
N TYR A 481 -15.18 -21.34 3.23
CA TYR A 481 -15.67 -22.44 4.07
C TYR A 481 -16.66 -23.34 3.31
N ARG A 482 -16.80 -24.59 3.78
CA ARG A 482 -17.81 -25.54 3.29
C ARG A 482 -18.61 -26.10 4.46
N GLU A 483 -19.76 -26.70 4.17
CA GLU A 483 -20.53 -27.48 5.14
C GLU A 483 -20.61 -28.94 4.70
N THR A 484 -20.87 -29.84 5.63
CA THR A 484 -20.98 -31.29 5.37
C THR A 484 -21.77 -31.94 6.49
N PHE A 485 -22.27 -33.14 6.26
CA PHE A 485 -22.98 -33.91 7.29
C PHE A 485 -22.07 -34.92 8.00
N LYS A 486 -22.40 -35.21 9.27
CA LYS A 486 -21.83 -36.34 10.02
C LYS A 486 -22.86 -37.45 10.29
N GLY A 487 -24.14 -37.10 10.32
CA GLY A 487 -25.25 -38.00 10.57
C GLY A 487 -26.06 -38.29 9.31
N LYS A 488 -26.95 -39.27 9.41
CA LYS A 488 -27.98 -39.54 8.40
C LYS A 488 -29.30 -38.92 8.84
N GLY A 489 -30.15 -38.56 7.88
CA GLY A 489 -31.51 -38.07 8.16
C GLY A 489 -32.43 -38.32 6.98
N GLU A 490 -33.73 -38.36 7.22
CA GLU A 490 -34.74 -38.51 6.18
C GLU A 490 -35.96 -37.62 6.47
N GLY A 491 -36.73 -37.28 5.43
CA GLY A 491 -37.92 -36.46 5.59
C GLY A 491 -38.51 -35.94 4.28
N GLN A 492 -39.61 -35.21 4.43
CA GLN A 492 -40.48 -34.78 3.35
C GLN A 492 -40.26 -33.32 2.95
N GLY A 493 -40.36 -33.02 1.66
CA GLY A 493 -40.53 -31.69 1.10
C GLY A 493 -41.79 -31.62 0.25
N LYS A 494 -42.82 -30.91 0.74
CA LYS A 494 -44.10 -30.77 0.05
C LYS A 494 -44.38 -29.32 -0.30
N HIS A 495 -44.50 -29.04 -1.60
CA HIS A 495 -44.90 -27.75 -2.16
C HIS A 495 -46.33 -27.85 -2.68
N LYS A 496 -47.28 -27.20 -2.00
CA LYS A 496 -48.68 -27.11 -2.41
C LYS A 496 -49.13 -25.65 -2.36
N LYS A 497 -49.45 -25.06 -3.51
CA LYS A 497 -49.94 -23.68 -3.59
C LYS A 497 -51.16 -23.57 -4.51
N GLN A 498 -52.20 -22.93 -3.99
CA GLN A 498 -53.47 -22.71 -4.69
C GLN A 498 -53.79 -21.20 -4.65
N THR A 499 -53.21 -20.46 -5.59
CA THR A 499 -53.61 -19.07 -5.92
C THR A 499 -54.37 -19.13 -7.24
N GLY A 500 -55.40 -18.31 -7.44
CA GLY A 500 -56.49 -18.43 -8.45
C GLY A 500 -56.17 -18.62 -9.96
N GLY A 501 -55.22 -19.48 -10.31
CA GLY A 501 -54.83 -19.99 -11.62
C GLY A 501 -54.42 -21.48 -11.51
N ARG A 502 -53.60 -22.03 -12.44
CA ARG A 502 -53.14 -23.44 -12.39
C ARG A 502 -52.47 -23.74 -11.04
N GLY A 503 -52.89 -24.82 -10.38
CA GLY A 503 -52.34 -25.23 -9.09
C GLY A 503 -50.88 -25.68 -9.21
N GLN A 504 -50.17 -25.64 -8.08
CA GLN A 504 -48.79 -26.14 -7.99
C GLN A 504 -48.75 -27.25 -6.92
N TYR A 505 -48.32 -28.44 -7.33
CA TYR A 505 -48.17 -29.61 -6.45
C TYR A 505 -46.87 -30.36 -6.74
N GLY A 506 -46.00 -30.48 -5.72
CA GLY A 506 -44.83 -31.35 -5.75
C GLY A 506 -44.57 -31.90 -4.36
N ASP A 507 -44.26 -33.18 -4.25
CA ASP A 507 -44.03 -33.86 -2.98
C ASP A 507 -42.95 -34.93 -3.15
N CYS A 508 -41.88 -34.84 -2.36
CA CYS A 508 -40.79 -35.82 -2.38
C CYS A 508 -40.25 -36.11 -0.97
N TRP A 509 -39.73 -37.32 -0.80
CA TRP A 509 -39.06 -37.80 0.40
C TRP A 509 -37.63 -38.16 0.08
N ILE A 510 -36.71 -37.63 0.87
CA ILE A 510 -35.28 -37.83 0.67
C ILE A 510 -34.62 -38.41 1.91
N ARG A 511 -33.53 -39.15 1.70
CA ARG A 511 -32.59 -39.56 2.74
C ARG A 511 -31.21 -38.98 2.43
N ILE A 512 -30.60 -38.35 3.42
CA ILE A 512 -29.27 -37.75 3.34
C ILE A 512 -28.29 -38.61 4.14
N ALA A 513 -27.11 -38.87 3.58
CA ALA A 513 -26.01 -39.56 4.24
C ALA A 513 -24.66 -38.91 3.91
N PRO A 514 -23.67 -38.96 4.82
CA PRO A 514 -22.34 -38.39 4.57
C PRO A 514 -21.52 -39.27 3.61
N LEU A 515 -20.61 -38.64 2.87
CA LEU A 515 -19.61 -39.30 2.02
C LEU A 515 -18.17 -38.98 2.48
N PRO A 516 -17.17 -39.75 2.03
CA PRO A 516 -15.76 -39.38 2.22
C PRO A 516 -15.45 -38.01 1.64
N ARG A 517 -14.45 -37.33 2.21
CA ARG A 517 -14.00 -36.00 1.77
C ARG A 517 -13.60 -36.00 0.30
N GLY A 518 -14.05 -35.01 -0.45
CA GLY A 518 -13.78 -34.89 -1.89
C GLY A 518 -14.72 -35.69 -2.78
N SER A 519 -15.76 -36.34 -2.22
CA SER A 519 -16.73 -37.11 -3.01
C SER A 519 -17.82 -36.24 -3.66
N GLY A 520 -17.98 -34.98 -3.21
CA GLY A 520 -18.99 -34.07 -3.75
C GLY A 520 -20.43 -34.48 -3.43
N LEU A 521 -21.37 -34.11 -4.29
CA LEU A 521 -22.78 -34.48 -4.20
C LEU A 521 -23.06 -35.73 -5.04
N GLN A 522 -23.64 -36.77 -4.43
CA GLN A 522 -24.18 -37.93 -5.14
C GLN A 522 -25.70 -37.99 -5.00
N PHE A 523 -26.42 -37.99 -6.12
CA PHE A 523 -27.87 -38.16 -6.14
C PHE A 523 -28.24 -39.58 -6.61
N MET A 524 -29.13 -40.25 -5.88
CA MET A 524 -29.62 -41.59 -6.20
C MET A 524 -31.14 -41.61 -6.31
N ASP A 525 -31.64 -42.09 -7.44
CA ASP A 525 -33.05 -42.35 -7.69
C ASP A 525 -33.41 -43.76 -7.20
N GLU A 526 -34.18 -43.83 -6.12
CA GLU A 526 -34.72 -45.08 -5.54
C GLU A 526 -36.26 -45.14 -5.66
N ILE A 527 -36.86 -44.35 -6.56
CA ILE A 527 -38.32 -44.31 -6.74
C ILE A 527 -38.84 -45.64 -7.31
N VAL A 528 -39.80 -46.23 -6.60
CA VAL A 528 -40.50 -47.46 -7.02
C VAL A 528 -41.96 -47.15 -7.40
N GLY A 529 -42.50 -47.85 -8.40
CA GLY A 529 -43.93 -47.76 -8.74
C GLY A 529 -44.39 -46.48 -9.45
N GLY A 530 -43.47 -45.58 -9.82
CA GLY A 530 -43.80 -44.37 -10.59
C GLY A 530 -44.52 -43.28 -9.79
N VAL A 531 -44.40 -43.28 -8.47
CA VAL A 531 -45.00 -42.29 -7.55
C VAL A 531 -44.50 -40.85 -7.78
N ILE A 532 -43.37 -40.70 -8.47
CA ILE A 532 -42.93 -39.47 -9.12
C ILE A 532 -42.62 -39.81 -10.59
N PRO A 533 -43.23 -39.14 -11.57
CA PRO A 533 -42.88 -39.31 -12.98
C PRO A 533 -41.39 -39.03 -13.23
N ARG A 534 -40.70 -39.92 -13.96
CA ARG A 534 -39.24 -39.83 -14.22
C ARG A 534 -38.79 -38.47 -14.77
N GLN A 535 -39.64 -37.80 -15.53
CA GLN A 535 -39.38 -36.46 -16.07
C GLN A 535 -39.19 -35.36 -15.00
N TYR A 536 -39.71 -35.55 -13.78
CA TYR A 536 -39.59 -34.58 -12.69
C TYR A 536 -38.43 -34.86 -11.73
N ILE A 537 -37.80 -36.04 -11.78
CA ILE A 537 -36.68 -36.42 -10.92
C ILE A 537 -35.47 -35.48 -11.09
N PRO A 538 -35.04 -35.11 -12.32
CA PRO A 538 -33.98 -34.12 -12.50
C PRO A 538 -34.33 -32.71 -11.98
N ALA A 539 -35.62 -32.41 -11.80
CA ALA A 539 -36.04 -31.15 -11.18
C ALA A 539 -35.86 -31.19 -9.66
N VAL A 540 -36.16 -32.31 -9.02
CA VAL A 540 -35.89 -32.54 -7.59
C VAL A 540 -34.39 -32.46 -7.32
N GLU A 541 -33.56 -33.12 -8.13
CA GLU A 541 -32.09 -33.06 -8.02
C GLU A 541 -31.57 -31.63 -8.12
N ARG A 542 -31.99 -30.86 -9.14
CA ARG A 542 -31.62 -29.44 -9.27
C ARG A 542 -32.10 -28.60 -8.08
N GLY A 543 -33.27 -28.91 -7.53
CA GLY A 543 -33.78 -28.26 -6.31
C GLY A 543 -32.89 -28.53 -5.10
N ILE A 544 -32.40 -29.75 -4.95
CA ILE A 544 -31.47 -30.14 -3.88
C ILE A 544 -30.12 -29.46 -4.08
N GLN A 545 -29.58 -29.44 -5.31
CA GLN A 545 -28.33 -28.74 -5.64
C GLN A 545 -28.42 -27.24 -5.31
N GLU A 546 -29.53 -26.59 -5.65
CA GLU A 546 -29.78 -25.18 -5.32
C GLU A 546 -29.87 -24.94 -3.81
N ALA A 547 -30.54 -25.84 -3.08
CA ALA A 547 -30.64 -25.74 -1.63
C ALA A 547 -29.29 -26.01 -0.93
N ALA A 548 -28.48 -26.92 -1.47
CA ALA A 548 -27.15 -27.24 -0.96
C ALA A 548 -26.13 -26.11 -1.15
N ALA A 549 -26.36 -25.17 -2.05
CA ALA A 549 -25.53 -23.96 -2.18
C ALA A 549 -25.58 -23.06 -0.94
N ARG A 550 -26.59 -23.21 -0.07
CA ARG A 550 -26.71 -22.49 1.22
C ARG A 550 -26.97 -23.48 2.35
N GLY A 551 -25.90 -23.90 3.02
CA GLY A 551 -25.95 -24.85 4.11
C GLY A 551 -26.68 -24.36 5.37
N PRO A 552 -27.12 -25.29 6.24
CA PRO A 552 -27.91 -24.99 7.43
C PRO A 552 -27.14 -24.33 8.59
N VAL A 553 -25.80 -24.36 8.61
CA VAL A 553 -24.99 -23.88 9.75
C VAL A 553 -24.67 -22.39 9.62
N ALA A 554 -24.02 -22.01 8.53
CA ALA A 554 -23.58 -20.64 8.27
C ALA A 554 -23.89 -20.20 6.82
N GLY A 555 -24.61 -21.00 6.05
CA GLY A 555 -25.00 -20.67 4.68
C GLY A 555 -23.88 -20.86 3.66
N TYR A 556 -22.86 -21.66 3.97
CA TYR A 556 -21.81 -22.03 3.02
C TYR A 556 -22.24 -23.24 2.18
N PRO A 557 -21.63 -23.46 0.99
CA PRO A 557 -21.96 -24.61 0.16
C PRO A 557 -21.72 -25.94 0.88
N VAL A 558 -22.71 -26.83 0.82
CA VAL A 558 -22.63 -28.18 1.39
C VAL A 558 -21.95 -29.12 0.39
N VAL A 559 -20.99 -29.91 0.86
CA VAL A 559 -20.22 -30.88 0.07
C VAL A 559 -20.17 -32.24 0.77
N ASP A 560 -19.69 -33.26 0.05
CA ASP A 560 -19.45 -34.62 0.55
C ASP A 560 -20.67 -35.30 1.17
N PHE A 561 -21.78 -35.36 0.40
CA PHE A 561 -22.99 -36.04 0.84
C PHE A 561 -23.74 -36.72 -0.31
N LYS A 562 -24.46 -37.77 0.07
CA LYS A 562 -25.35 -38.53 -0.79
C LYS A 562 -26.79 -38.22 -0.46
N VAL A 563 -27.64 -38.10 -1.47
CA VAL A 563 -29.10 -37.97 -1.35
C VAL A 563 -29.80 -39.07 -2.12
N GLU A 564 -30.65 -39.84 -1.43
CA GLU A 564 -31.53 -40.86 -2.00
C GLU A 564 -32.95 -40.28 -2.07
N LEU A 565 -33.53 -40.23 -3.27
CA LEU A 565 -34.95 -39.92 -3.48
C LEU A 565 -35.73 -41.23 -3.51
N TYR A 566 -36.51 -41.53 -2.46
CA TYR A 566 -37.10 -42.87 -2.26
C TYR A 566 -38.63 -42.90 -2.28
N ASP A 567 -39.32 -41.76 -2.10
CA ASP A 567 -40.79 -41.70 -2.12
C ASP A 567 -41.28 -40.29 -2.52
N GLY A 568 -42.59 -40.15 -2.81
CA GLY A 568 -43.21 -38.87 -3.15
C GLY A 568 -44.64 -39.02 -3.67
N SER A 569 -45.22 -37.90 -4.11
CA SER A 569 -46.53 -37.92 -4.76
C SER A 569 -46.66 -36.81 -5.80
N TYR A 570 -47.52 -37.02 -6.80
CA TYR A 570 -47.83 -36.03 -7.83
C TYR A 570 -49.35 -35.92 -8.04
N HIS A 571 -49.77 -34.86 -8.73
CA HIS A 571 -51.13 -34.63 -9.17
C HIS A 571 -51.14 -34.35 -10.68
N ASP A 572 -52.00 -35.04 -11.44
CA ASP A 572 -51.94 -35.04 -12.91
C ASP A 572 -52.03 -33.65 -13.56
N VAL A 573 -52.74 -32.71 -12.93
CA VAL A 573 -53.02 -31.38 -13.49
C VAL A 573 -52.15 -30.27 -12.89
N ASP A 574 -51.77 -30.43 -11.61
CA ASP A 574 -51.14 -29.38 -10.80
C ASP A 574 -49.63 -29.60 -10.62
N SER A 575 -49.12 -30.79 -10.95
CA SER A 575 -47.68 -31.07 -10.90
C SER A 575 -46.96 -30.58 -12.14
N ASN A 576 -45.81 -29.95 -11.91
CA ASN A 576 -44.90 -29.47 -12.96
C ASN A 576 -43.45 -29.49 -12.43
N GLU A 577 -42.50 -29.30 -13.34
CA GLU A 577 -41.07 -29.30 -13.08
C GLU A 577 -40.68 -28.34 -11.95
N MET A 578 -41.21 -27.11 -11.97
CA MET A 578 -40.93 -26.10 -10.95
C MET A 578 -41.47 -26.51 -9.56
N SER A 579 -42.62 -27.18 -9.50
CA SER A 579 -43.21 -27.65 -8.24
C SER A 579 -42.36 -28.75 -7.59
N PHE A 580 -41.81 -29.66 -8.38
CA PHE A 580 -40.88 -30.70 -7.90
C PHE A 580 -39.49 -30.15 -7.57
N LYS A 581 -39.02 -29.13 -8.28
CA LYS A 581 -37.83 -28.37 -7.88
C LYS A 581 -38.00 -27.73 -6.50
N MET A 582 -39.15 -27.07 -6.27
CA MET A 582 -39.48 -26.50 -4.96
C MET A 582 -39.62 -27.56 -3.87
N ALA A 583 -40.24 -28.71 -4.19
CA ALA A 583 -40.31 -29.86 -3.29
C ALA A 583 -38.91 -30.34 -2.87
N GLY A 584 -37.97 -30.46 -3.82
CA GLY A 584 -36.57 -30.79 -3.54
C GLY A 584 -35.86 -29.78 -2.63
N ILE A 585 -36.08 -28.48 -2.85
CA ILE A 585 -35.54 -27.41 -1.97
C ILE A 585 -36.07 -27.56 -0.55
N LEU A 586 -37.38 -27.76 -0.40
CA LEU A 586 -38.03 -27.92 0.90
C LEU A 586 -37.57 -29.20 1.60
N ALA A 587 -37.46 -30.30 0.87
CA ALA A 587 -37.00 -31.59 1.39
C ALA A 587 -35.59 -31.45 1.96
N PHE A 588 -34.67 -30.85 1.21
CA PHE A 588 -33.29 -30.64 1.67
C PHE A 588 -33.24 -29.74 2.91
N ARG A 589 -33.98 -28.63 2.94
CA ARG A 589 -34.03 -27.71 4.09
C ARG A 589 -34.64 -28.34 5.34
N ASN A 590 -35.58 -29.25 5.19
CA ASN A 590 -36.21 -29.94 6.32
C ASN A 590 -35.30 -31.04 6.90
N VAL A 591 -34.55 -31.74 6.04
CA VAL A 591 -33.74 -32.91 6.45
C VAL A 591 -32.33 -32.53 6.89
N SER A 592 -31.69 -31.57 6.20
CA SER A 592 -30.28 -31.21 6.44
C SER A 592 -29.94 -30.78 7.89
N PRO A 593 -30.79 -30.04 8.64
CA PRO A 593 -30.45 -29.66 10.03
C PRO A 593 -30.34 -30.87 10.97
N ASN A 594 -31.07 -31.96 10.67
CA ASN A 594 -31.07 -33.19 11.48
C ASN A 594 -29.88 -34.11 11.17
N CYS A 595 -29.10 -33.81 10.13
CA CYS A 595 -27.97 -34.64 9.68
C CYS A 595 -26.64 -34.31 10.37
N ARG A 596 -26.67 -33.64 11.53
CA ARG A 596 -25.48 -33.17 12.28
C ARG A 596 -24.50 -32.42 11.36
N PRO A 597 -24.91 -31.28 10.79
CA PRO A 597 -24.06 -30.52 9.87
C PRO A 597 -22.86 -29.91 10.63
N VAL A 598 -21.68 -29.92 10.00
CA VAL A 598 -20.44 -29.33 10.51
C VAL A 598 -19.79 -28.44 9.46
N LEU A 599 -18.98 -27.49 9.93
CA LEU A 599 -18.23 -26.56 9.08
C LEU A 599 -16.87 -27.17 8.71
N LEU A 600 -16.42 -26.92 7.49
CA LEU A 600 -15.10 -27.26 6.98
C LEU A 600 -14.32 -26.00 6.62
N GLU A 601 -13.05 -25.95 7.00
CA GLU A 601 -12.07 -24.93 6.58
C GLU A 601 -11.06 -25.50 5.57
N PRO A 602 -10.55 -24.66 4.65
CA PRO A 602 -9.47 -25.06 3.75
C PRO A 602 -8.13 -25.13 4.49
N ILE A 603 -7.43 -26.24 4.31
CA ILE A 603 -6.06 -26.47 4.78
C ILE A 603 -5.11 -26.28 3.60
N LEU A 604 -4.07 -25.48 3.83
CA LEU A 604 -3.02 -25.20 2.85
C LEU A 604 -1.74 -25.94 3.24
N GLU A 605 -1.02 -26.44 2.25
CA GLU A 605 0.35 -26.92 2.43
C GLU A 605 1.31 -25.75 2.19
N LEU A 606 2.05 -25.38 3.23
CA LEU A 606 3.05 -24.34 3.23
C LEU A 606 4.44 -24.94 3.09
N GLU A 607 5.25 -24.28 2.27
CA GLU A 607 6.69 -24.49 2.18
C GLU A 607 7.37 -23.19 2.59
N VAL A 608 8.11 -23.19 3.69
CA VAL A 608 8.76 -21.98 4.25
C VAL A 608 10.27 -22.15 4.20
N TRP A 609 10.99 -21.27 3.51
CA TRP A 609 12.44 -21.24 3.49
C TRP A 609 12.93 -20.20 4.49
N THR A 610 13.84 -20.61 5.38
CA THR A 610 14.40 -19.74 6.43
C THR A 610 15.84 -20.16 6.75
N PRO A 611 16.74 -19.24 7.14
CA PRO A 611 18.06 -19.61 7.67
C PRO A 611 17.96 -20.55 8.88
N ASP A 612 18.97 -21.42 9.05
CA ASP A 612 19.03 -22.41 10.14
C ASP A 612 18.87 -21.75 11.53
N GLU A 613 19.40 -20.54 11.71
CA GLU A 613 19.34 -19.75 12.94
C GLU A 613 17.90 -19.44 13.39
N TYR A 614 16.96 -19.30 12.46
CA TYR A 614 15.56 -18.92 12.73
C TYR A 614 14.58 -20.08 12.61
N GLN A 615 15.06 -21.28 12.24
CA GLN A 615 14.21 -22.46 12.00
C GLN A 615 13.28 -22.76 13.19
N GLY A 616 13.82 -22.74 14.41
CA GLY A 616 13.04 -23.02 15.63
C GLY A 616 11.92 -22.02 15.88
N ALA A 617 12.17 -20.73 15.63
CA ALA A 617 11.17 -19.68 15.78
C ALA A 617 10.04 -19.82 14.73
N VAL A 618 10.39 -20.13 13.48
CA VAL A 618 9.41 -20.36 12.40
C VAL A 618 8.53 -21.58 12.69
N MET A 619 9.11 -22.68 13.16
CA MET A 619 8.34 -23.88 13.55
C MET A 619 7.40 -23.59 14.72
N GLY A 620 7.84 -22.78 15.68
CA GLY A 620 7.02 -22.33 16.81
C GLY A 620 5.81 -21.50 16.36
N ASP A 621 6.01 -20.53 15.46
CA ASP A 621 4.92 -19.70 14.92
C ASP A 621 3.91 -20.53 14.11
N LEU A 622 4.39 -21.41 13.21
CA LEU A 622 3.51 -22.31 12.45
C LEU A 622 2.67 -23.20 13.39
N SER A 623 3.27 -23.75 14.44
CA SER A 623 2.54 -24.57 15.42
C SER A 623 1.51 -23.76 16.20
N SER A 624 1.81 -22.50 16.54
CA SER A 624 0.86 -21.59 17.21
C SER A 624 -0.36 -21.27 16.34
N ARG A 625 -0.19 -21.32 15.01
CA ARG A 625 -1.23 -21.11 13.99
C ARG A 625 -1.99 -22.38 13.62
N ARG A 626 -2.08 -23.35 14.54
CA ARG A 626 -2.68 -24.68 14.31
C ARG A 626 -2.02 -25.46 13.16
N GLY A 627 -0.78 -25.12 12.83
CA GLY A 627 -0.01 -25.77 11.78
C GLY A 627 0.54 -27.12 12.23
N GLN A 628 0.42 -28.13 11.35
CA GLN A 628 1.04 -29.43 11.52
C GLN A 628 2.33 -29.50 10.70
N ILE A 629 3.48 -29.56 11.36
CA ILE A 629 4.77 -29.72 10.67
C ILE A 629 4.86 -31.12 10.06
N LEU A 630 5.14 -31.18 8.76
CA LEU A 630 5.34 -32.42 8.00
C LEU A 630 6.81 -32.85 8.00
N GLY A 631 7.73 -31.89 8.00
CA GLY A 631 9.16 -32.15 8.01
C GLY A 631 9.99 -30.93 7.62
N THR A 632 11.32 -31.09 7.68
CA THR A 632 12.29 -30.07 7.33
C THR A 632 13.36 -30.66 6.41
N GLU A 633 13.76 -29.90 5.40
CA GLU A 633 14.73 -30.31 4.36
C GLU A 633 15.75 -29.17 4.16
N LYS A 634 17.04 -29.49 4.04
CA LYS A 634 18.05 -28.47 3.70
C LYS A 634 17.98 -28.14 2.22
N ASP A 635 17.98 -26.85 1.90
CA ASP A 635 17.93 -26.32 0.53
C ASP A 635 18.97 -25.18 0.39
N GLY A 636 20.20 -25.57 0.04
CA GLY A 636 21.34 -24.65 -0.03
C GLY A 636 21.70 -24.04 1.33
N ARG A 637 21.67 -22.70 1.42
CA ARG A 637 21.91 -21.93 2.66
C ARG A 637 20.66 -21.78 3.54
N LEU A 638 19.51 -22.25 3.07
CA LEU A 638 18.23 -22.15 3.76
C LEU A 638 17.75 -23.55 4.18
N THR A 639 16.89 -23.59 5.18
CA THR A 639 16.13 -24.77 5.57
C THR A 639 14.68 -24.56 5.15
N LYS A 640 14.15 -25.53 4.41
CA LYS A 640 12.75 -25.61 3.97
C LYS A 640 11.93 -26.37 5.01
N VAL A 641 10.93 -25.72 5.59
CA VAL A 641 9.96 -26.28 6.54
C VAL A 641 8.65 -26.51 5.80
N ARG A 642 8.13 -27.75 5.82
CA ARG A 642 6.83 -28.09 5.24
C ARG A 642 5.79 -28.24 6.34
N ALA A 643 4.63 -27.60 6.19
CA ALA A 643 3.55 -27.66 7.18
C ALA A 643 2.15 -27.60 6.54
N LEU A 644 1.17 -28.22 7.17
CA LEU A 644 -0.25 -28.04 6.85
C LEU A 644 -0.84 -27.02 7.80
N VAL A 645 -1.41 -25.92 7.27
CA VAL A 645 -1.94 -24.83 8.08
C VAL A 645 -3.32 -24.41 7.58
N PRO A 646 -4.31 -24.18 8.45
CA PRO A 646 -5.59 -23.62 8.03
C PRO A 646 -5.43 -22.22 7.43
N GLU A 647 -6.07 -21.96 6.28
CA GLU A 647 -5.97 -20.65 5.61
C GLU A 647 -6.40 -19.49 6.52
N ALA A 648 -7.34 -19.75 7.44
CA ALA A 648 -7.82 -18.77 8.41
C ALA A 648 -6.73 -18.19 9.33
N GLU A 649 -5.65 -18.95 9.54
CA GLU A 649 -4.54 -18.61 10.44
C GLU A 649 -3.36 -17.95 9.72
N LEU A 650 -3.42 -17.81 8.39
CA LEU A 650 -2.35 -17.25 7.55
C LEU A 650 -2.49 -15.76 7.27
N ASP A 651 -3.45 -15.10 7.93
CA ASP A 651 -3.61 -13.66 7.84
C ASP A 651 -2.29 -12.95 8.19
N ARG A 652 -1.77 -12.19 7.21
CA ARG A 652 -0.47 -11.49 7.26
C ARG A 652 0.71 -12.37 7.68
N TYR A 653 0.72 -13.65 7.30
CA TYR A 653 1.82 -14.56 7.63
C TYR A 653 3.17 -14.09 7.07
N ALA A 654 3.22 -13.52 5.86
CA ALA A 654 4.43 -12.94 5.27
C ALA A 654 5.11 -11.92 6.22
N THR A 655 4.32 -11.04 6.82
CA THR A 655 4.79 -10.00 7.74
C THR A 655 5.35 -10.60 9.02
N ALA A 656 4.66 -11.59 9.60
CA ALA A 656 5.15 -12.31 10.78
C ALA A 656 6.45 -13.08 10.47
N LEU A 657 6.52 -13.78 9.34
CA LEU A 657 7.69 -14.52 8.90
C LEU A 657 8.89 -13.58 8.70
N HIS A 658 8.71 -12.45 8.02
CA HIS A 658 9.77 -11.47 7.83
C HIS A 658 10.25 -10.90 9.18
N SER A 659 9.35 -10.64 10.12
CA SER A 659 9.73 -10.17 11.46
C SER A 659 10.59 -11.21 12.20
N LEU A 660 10.19 -12.49 12.18
CA LEU A 660 10.91 -13.58 12.84
C LEU A 660 12.29 -13.85 12.23
N THR A 661 12.40 -13.68 10.91
CA THR A 661 13.60 -14.05 10.13
C THR A 661 14.44 -12.84 9.72
N HIS A 662 14.10 -11.65 10.23
CA HIS A 662 14.71 -10.38 9.85
C HIS A 662 14.66 -10.12 8.33
N GLY A 663 13.62 -10.61 7.64
CA GLY A 663 13.38 -10.45 6.21
C GLY A 663 14.04 -11.51 5.31
N ARG A 664 14.69 -12.52 5.90
CA ARG A 664 15.37 -13.61 5.16
C ARG A 664 14.47 -14.79 4.82
N GLY A 665 13.33 -14.91 5.49
CA GLY A 665 12.36 -15.97 5.26
C GLY A 665 11.46 -15.68 4.06
N THR A 666 11.07 -16.72 3.34
CA THR A 666 10.02 -16.66 2.30
C THR A 666 9.17 -17.92 2.35
N TYR A 667 7.98 -17.91 1.75
CA TYR A 667 7.12 -19.09 1.74
C TYR A 667 6.29 -19.19 0.46
N ARG A 668 5.82 -20.42 0.21
CA ARG A 668 4.82 -20.75 -0.80
C ARG A 668 3.66 -21.48 -0.14
N GLN A 669 2.50 -21.39 -0.76
CA GLN A 669 1.29 -22.07 -0.30
C GLN A 669 0.53 -22.70 -1.47
N LYS A 670 -0.09 -23.85 -1.23
CA LYS A 670 -1.01 -24.52 -2.16
C LYS A 670 -2.17 -25.14 -1.39
N PHE A 671 -3.35 -25.21 -2.01
CA PHE A 671 -4.49 -25.90 -1.41
C PHE A 671 -4.20 -27.40 -1.23
N HIS A 672 -4.55 -27.95 -0.06
CA HIS A 672 -4.39 -29.37 0.24
C HIS A 672 -5.74 -30.09 0.33
N VAL A 673 -6.57 -29.74 1.33
CA VAL A 673 -7.85 -30.42 1.58
C VAL A 673 -8.77 -29.55 2.45
N TYR A 674 -10.07 -29.87 2.47
CA TYR A 674 -11.00 -29.36 3.47
C TYR A 674 -11.02 -30.24 4.72
N GLN A 675 -10.91 -29.62 5.91
CA GLN A 675 -10.95 -30.29 7.20
C GLN A 675 -12.03 -29.68 8.11
N GLU A 676 -12.55 -30.47 9.04
CA GLU A 676 -13.51 -29.99 10.04
C GLU A 676 -12.91 -28.91 10.93
N VAL A 677 -13.66 -27.81 11.08
CA VAL A 677 -13.29 -26.68 11.94
C VAL A 677 -13.44 -27.07 13.41
N PRO A 678 -12.45 -26.81 14.28
CA PRO A 678 -12.58 -27.02 15.71
C PRO A 678 -13.81 -26.29 16.30
N PRO A 679 -14.51 -26.87 17.30
CA PRO A 679 -15.77 -26.31 17.81
C PRO A 679 -15.69 -24.82 18.19
N ASP A 680 -14.63 -24.41 18.90
CA ASP A 680 -14.45 -23.02 19.35
C ASP A 680 -14.29 -22.03 18.18
N ALA A 681 -13.61 -22.44 17.11
CA ALA A 681 -13.45 -21.63 15.91
C ALA A 681 -14.75 -21.61 15.07
N ALA A 682 -15.44 -22.75 14.97
CA ALA A 682 -16.69 -22.86 14.24
C ALA A 682 -17.76 -21.91 14.80
N HIS A 683 -17.90 -21.81 16.12
CA HIS A 683 -18.85 -20.89 16.77
C HIS A 683 -18.60 -19.43 16.37
N LYS A 684 -17.33 -18.99 16.33
CA LYS A 684 -16.95 -17.63 15.92
C LYS A 684 -17.31 -17.36 14.47
N VAL A 685 -16.99 -18.29 13.57
CA VAL A 685 -17.29 -18.16 12.13
C VAL A 685 -18.79 -18.06 11.89
N VAL A 686 -19.59 -18.90 12.58
CA VAL A 686 -21.05 -18.87 12.48
C VAL A 686 -21.63 -17.53 12.95
N GLU A 687 -21.13 -16.97 14.06
CA GLU A 687 -21.62 -15.69 14.58
C GLU A 687 -21.34 -14.53 13.61
N VAL A 688 -20.11 -14.43 13.10
CA VAL A 688 -19.71 -13.42 12.11
C VAL A 688 -20.57 -13.55 10.86
N ARG A 689 -20.70 -14.76 10.33
CA ARG A 689 -21.45 -14.99 9.09
C ARG A 689 -22.94 -14.70 9.22
N LYS A 690 -23.55 -14.96 10.39
CA LYS A 690 -24.94 -14.56 10.66
C LYS A 690 -25.12 -13.04 10.62
N LYS A 691 -24.19 -12.27 11.19
CA LYS A 691 -24.21 -10.80 11.13
C LYS A 691 -24.11 -10.31 9.68
N GLU A 692 -23.21 -10.88 8.88
CA GLU A 692 -23.07 -10.55 7.46
C GLU A 692 -24.34 -10.84 6.64
N LEU A 693 -24.95 -12.01 6.84
CA LEU A 693 -26.17 -12.40 6.12
C LEU A 693 -27.36 -11.51 6.49
N LEU A 694 -27.48 -11.10 7.76
CA LEU A 694 -28.50 -10.16 8.21
C LEU A 694 -28.30 -8.77 7.59
N ALA A 695 -27.07 -8.28 7.53
CA ALA A 695 -26.73 -7.01 6.87
C ALA A 695 -26.99 -7.05 5.35
N ALA A 696 -26.72 -8.19 4.69
CA ALA A 696 -27.02 -8.36 3.28
C ALA A 696 -28.54 -8.38 3.00
N LEU A 697 -29.33 -9.03 3.86
CA LEU A 697 -30.79 -9.05 3.74
C LEU A 697 -31.40 -7.66 3.91
N SER A 698 -30.93 -6.88 4.89
CA SER A 698 -31.43 -5.52 5.12
C SER A 698 -31.13 -4.59 3.94
N ALA A 699 -29.94 -4.70 3.34
CA ALA A 699 -29.56 -3.96 2.13
C ALA A 699 -30.37 -4.38 0.89
N ALA A 700 -30.80 -5.64 0.79
CA ALA A 700 -31.63 -6.14 -0.30
C ALA A 700 -33.09 -5.68 -0.18
N CYS A 701 -33.67 -5.67 1.02
CA CYS A 701 -35.03 -5.17 1.25
C CYS A 701 -35.19 -3.68 0.88
N GLN A 702 -34.17 -2.85 1.11
CA GLN A 702 -34.18 -1.45 0.70
C GLN A 702 -34.23 -1.22 -0.82
N ARG A 703 -33.89 -2.24 -1.64
CA ARG A 703 -33.95 -2.14 -3.12
C ARG A 703 -35.34 -2.42 -3.69
N VAL A 704 -36.24 -3.08 -2.95
CA VAL A 704 -37.57 -3.48 -3.44
C VAL A 704 -38.60 -2.35 -3.31
N ASP A 705 -38.42 -1.44 -2.35
CA ASP A 705 -39.33 -0.30 -2.11
C ASP A 705 -39.25 0.84 -3.15
N ARG A 706 -38.47 0.67 -4.23
CA ARG A 706 -38.35 1.66 -5.32
C ARG A 706 -39.06 1.27 -6.64
N SER A 707 -39.96 0.28 -6.63
CA SER A 707 -40.87 0.03 -7.75
C SER A 707 -42.24 0.69 -7.50
N ALA A 708 -42.56 1.73 -8.26
CA ALA A 708 -43.75 2.57 -8.16
C ALA A 708 -45.09 1.86 -8.47
N PRO A 709 -46.24 2.37 -7.96
CA PRO A 709 -47.56 2.09 -8.53
C PRO A 709 -47.96 3.13 -9.60
N ALA A 710 -48.83 2.69 -10.51
CA ALA A 710 -49.28 3.37 -11.74
C ALA A 710 -50.55 4.25 -11.59
N GLY A 711 -50.68 5.28 -12.46
CA GLY A 711 -51.89 6.04 -12.86
C GLY A 711 -52.40 7.10 -11.86
N GLU A 712 -52.89 8.30 -12.20
CA GLU A 712 -53.42 8.95 -13.42
C GLU A 712 -53.19 10.49 -13.29
N GLY A 713 -52.85 11.25 -14.34
CA GLY A 713 -53.83 12.11 -15.04
C GLY A 713 -53.22 13.48 -15.45
N ARG A 714 -53.43 13.89 -16.72
CA ARG A 714 -52.86 15.04 -17.50
C ARG A 714 -53.35 16.43 -17.02
N VAL A 715 -52.77 17.60 -17.39
CA VAL A 715 -52.80 18.27 -18.73
C VAL A 715 -51.85 19.51 -18.82
N MET A 716 -51.07 19.57 -19.93
CA MET A 716 -50.58 20.65 -20.85
C MET A 716 -50.18 22.06 -20.32
N SER A 717 -49.20 22.81 -20.85
CA SER A 717 -48.82 23.05 -22.27
C SER A 717 -47.43 23.68 -22.48
N ASP A 718 -46.81 23.35 -23.63
CA ASP A 718 -45.89 24.10 -24.52
C ASP A 718 -44.91 25.17 -23.98
N THR A 719 -43.61 25.00 -24.26
CA THR A 719 -42.95 25.71 -25.38
C THR A 719 -41.50 25.25 -25.64
N THR A 720 -41.18 25.27 -26.93
CA THR A 720 -39.93 25.04 -27.66
C THR A 720 -38.62 25.56 -27.05
N ALA A 721 -37.55 24.76 -27.21
CA ALA A 721 -36.16 25.12 -26.93
C ALA A 721 -35.54 26.03 -28.01
N PRO A 722 -34.65 26.97 -27.63
CA PRO A 722 -33.66 27.55 -28.54
C PRO A 722 -32.22 27.06 -28.25
N PRO A 723 -31.29 27.20 -29.23
CA PRO A 723 -30.06 26.41 -29.30
C PRO A 723 -28.87 27.01 -28.55
N ALA A 724 -27.85 26.16 -28.37
CA ALA A 724 -26.58 26.46 -27.74
C ALA A 724 -25.84 27.67 -28.35
N SER A 725 -25.19 28.45 -27.48
CA SER A 725 -24.24 29.51 -27.84
C SER A 725 -22.92 29.35 -27.06
N PRO A 726 -21.81 29.90 -27.58
CA PRO A 726 -20.50 29.27 -27.55
C PRO A 726 -19.66 29.57 -26.30
N ALA A 727 -18.62 28.76 -26.13
CA ALA A 727 -17.68 28.74 -25.02
C ALA A 727 -17.07 30.12 -24.68
N ALA A 728 -17.09 30.45 -23.39
CA ALA A 728 -16.38 31.58 -22.80
C ALA A 728 -14.91 31.21 -22.50
N PRO A 729 -13.97 32.18 -22.50
CA PRO A 729 -12.54 31.93 -22.40
C PRO A 729 -12.13 31.46 -21.00
N THR A 730 -11.10 30.62 -20.96
CA THR A 730 -10.44 30.09 -19.76
C THR A 730 -10.01 31.20 -18.79
N PRO A 731 -10.28 31.09 -17.48
CA PRO A 731 -9.75 32.03 -16.50
C PRO A 731 -8.24 31.80 -16.28
N SER A 732 -7.51 32.90 -16.14
CA SER A 732 -6.09 32.94 -15.74
C SER A 732 -5.87 32.20 -14.41
N PRO A 733 -4.70 31.58 -14.16
CA PRO A 733 -4.45 30.85 -12.92
C PRO A 733 -4.58 31.78 -11.72
N ALA A 734 -5.41 31.37 -10.76
CA ALA A 734 -5.52 32.04 -9.47
C ALA A 734 -4.16 31.97 -8.73
N PRO A 735 -3.80 33.01 -7.95
CA PRO A 735 -2.61 32.97 -7.12
C PRO A 735 -2.66 31.77 -6.16
N PRO A 736 -1.51 31.15 -5.82
CA PRO A 736 -1.48 29.97 -4.96
C PRO A 736 -2.17 30.29 -3.63
N THR A 737 -3.19 29.51 -3.29
CA THR A 737 -3.88 29.62 -2.02
C THR A 737 -2.85 29.35 -0.91
N PRO A 738 -2.69 30.25 0.08
CA PRO A 738 -1.75 30.02 1.16
C PRO A 738 -2.17 28.76 1.94
N VAL A 739 -1.34 27.72 1.92
CA VAL A 739 -1.64 26.42 2.54
C VAL A 739 -1.18 26.46 3.99
N ALA A 740 -2.01 26.01 4.93
CA ALA A 740 -1.60 25.88 6.33
C ALA A 740 -0.47 24.83 6.47
N THR A 741 0.51 25.09 7.34
CA THR A 741 1.68 24.22 7.51
C THR A 741 1.57 23.44 8.81
N LYS A 742 1.72 22.11 8.77
CA LYS A 742 1.76 21.28 9.99
C LYS A 742 3.02 21.61 10.81
N VAL A 743 2.83 21.99 12.07
CA VAL A 743 3.90 22.40 13.00
C VAL A 743 4.33 21.26 13.90
N ALA A 744 3.37 20.48 14.40
CA ALA A 744 3.64 19.38 15.32
C ALA A 744 2.53 18.33 15.24
N VAL A 745 2.88 17.12 15.65
CA VAL A 745 1.97 16.00 15.88
C VAL A 745 2.20 15.52 17.30
N VAL A 746 1.13 15.46 18.08
CA VAL A 746 1.16 15.01 19.47
C VAL A 746 0.40 13.69 19.54
N GLU A 747 1.09 12.62 19.92
CA GLU A 747 0.55 11.25 19.96
C GLU A 747 0.38 10.77 21.41
N GLY A 748 -0.29 9.63 21.59
CA GLY A 748 -0.50 9.01 22.90
C GLY A 748 -1.88 9.27 23.52
N PHE A 749 -2.79 9.88 22.76
CA PHE A 749 -4.19 10.05 23.14
C PHE A 749 -5.00 8.77 22.91
N LEU A 750 -6.17 8.67 23.54
CA LEU A 750 -7.09 7.54 23.37
C LEU A 750 -8.45 8.05 22.89
N THR A 751 -8.63 8.04 21.57
CA THR A 751 -9.81 8.59 20.88
C THR A 751 -10.05 10.06 21.24
N PRO A 752 -9.13 10.97 20.85
CA PRO A 752 -9.25 12.39 21.16
C PRO A 752 -10.41 13.02 20.37
N GLU A 753 -11.29 13.75 21.06
CA GLU A 753 -12.56 14.20 20.49
C GLU A 753 -12.66 15.72 20.34
N SER A 754 -12.18 16.49 21.32
CA SER A 754 -12.17 17.95 21.28
C SER A 754 -10.86 18.51 21.84
N VAL A 755 -10.47 19.69 21.37
CA VAL A 755 -9.32 20.44 21.89
C VAL A 755 -9.64 21.90 22.13
N LYS A 756 -9.28 22.43 23.31
CA LYS A 756 -9.44 23.85 23.65
C LYS A 756 -8.16 24.49 24.13
N TYR A 757 -7.84 25.65 23.58
CA TYR A 757 -6.72 26.48 24.03
C TYR A 757 -7.12 27.35 25.22
N ASP A 758 -6.36 27.24 26.31
CA ASP A 758 -6.44 28.15 27.45
C ASP A 758 -5.39 29.26 27.33
N THR A 759 -5.85 30.47 27.07
CA THR A 759 -4.98 31.65 26.94
C THR A 759 -4.34 32.08 28.26
N ALA A 760 -4.95 31.75 29.41
CA ALA A 760 -4.45 32.17 30.72
C ALA A 760 -3.25 31.32 31.16
N GLN A 761 -3.31 30.00 30.90
CA GLN A 761 -2.26 29.05 31.26
C GLN A 761 -1.30 28.72 30.11
N ASP A 762 -1.63 29.13 28.88
CA ASP A 762 -0.89 28.82 27.65
C ASP A 762 -0.75 27.30 27.43
N VAL A 763 -1.86 26.57 27.55
CA VAL A 763 -1.96 25.11 27.38
C VAL A 763 -3.16 24.71 26.53
N TYR A 764 -3.11 23.51 25.95
CA TYR A 764 -4.22 22.89 25.24
C TYR A 764 -4.82 21.78 26.11
N PHE A 765 -6.13 21.84 26.33
CA PHE A 765 -6.91 20.74 26.92
C PHE A 765 -7.43 19.85 25.80
N VAL A 766 -7.26 18.54 25.92
CA VAL A 766 -7.73 17.55 24.93
C VAL A 766 -8.65 16.55 25.62
N SER A 767 -9.89 16.40 25.17
CA SER A 767 -10.80 15.36 25.67
C SER A 767 -10.52 14.02 25.00
N ASN A 768 -10.51 12.94 25.80
CA ASN A 768 -10.26 11.58 25.34
C ASN A 768 -11.44 10.71 25.75
N VAL A 769 -12.17 10.19 24.75
CA VAL A 769 -13.33 9.33 24.96
C VAL A 769 -12.92 7.99 25.59
N ASN A 770 -11.76 7.45 25.22
CA ASN A 770 -11.22 6.20 25.75
C ASN A 770 -12.18 4.99 25.69
N GLY A 771 -12.76 4.71 24.52
CA GLY A 771 -13.68 3.60 24.34
C GLY A 771 -14.90 3.99 23.51
N GLY A 772 -16.07 3.49 23.90
CA GLY A 772 -17.32 3.78 23.20
C GLY A 772 -17.83 5.20 23.51
N PRO A 773 -18.29 5.98 22.52
CA PRO A 773 -18.73 7.37 22.73
C PRO A 773 -20.02 7.52 23.57
N LEU A 774 -20.66 6.40 23.91
CA LEU A 774 -21.85 6.29 24.76
C LEU A 774 -21.61 5.45 26.03
N ALA A 775 -20.40 4.93 26.21
CA ALA A 775 -20.08 4.05 27.33
C ALA A 775 -20.01 4.87 28.63
N LYS A 776 -20.77 4.46 29.65
CA LYS A 776 -20.71 5.03 31.02
C LYS A 776 -19.80 4.19 31.91
N ASP A 777 -18.57 3.98 31.46
CA ASP A 777 -17.55 3.13 32.09
C ASP A 777 -16.56 3.90 32.97
N ASN A 778 -16.72 5.23 33.05
CA ASN A 778 -15.96 6.14 33.90
C ASN A 778 -14.43 6.11 33.64
N ASN A 779 -14.01 5.86 32.40
CA ASN A 779 -12.59 5.73 32.04
C ASN A 779 -12.03 6.90 31.19
N GLY A 780 -12.89 7.85 30.80
CA GLY A 780 -12.53 9.00 30.00
C GLY A 780 -11.62 9.97 30.75
N PHE A 781 -10.84 10.76 30.01
CA PHE A 781 -9.89 11.69 30.62
C PHE A 781 -9.65 12.95 29.77
N ILE A 782 -9.16 14.01 30.42
CA ILE A 782 -8.69 15.24 29.79
C ILE A 782 -7.17 15.31 29.91
N SER A 783 -6.48 15.57 28.81
CA SER A 783 -5.03 15.79 28.77
C SER A 783 -4.70 17.29 28.76
N ARG A 784 -3.52 17.64 29.28
CA ARG A 784 -2.88 18.95 29.14
C ARG A 784 -1.66 18.84 28.25
N VAL A 785 -1.61 19.67 27.22
CA VAL A 785 -0.56 19.68 26.21
C VAL A 785 0.00 21.09 26.11
N ARG A 786 1.32 21.21 26.01
CA ARG A 786 2.00 22.48 25.81
C ARG A 786 1.97 22.89 24.33
N PRO A 787 2.03 24.20 24.02
CA PRO A 787 2.05 24.71 22.64
C PRO A 787 3.24 24.27 21.77
N ASP A 788 4.29 23.71 22.37
CA ASP A 788 5.42 23.08 21.68
C ASP A 788 5.15 21.61 21.28
N GLY A 789 4.01 21.06 21.67
CA GLY A 789 3.59 19.68 21.40
C GLY A 789 3.94 18.69 22.51
N ALA A 790 4.60 19.11 23.59
CA ALA A 790 4.89 18.23 24.72
C ALA A 790 3.64 18.00 25.58
N ILE A 791 3.34 16.76 25.94
CA ILE A 791 2.27 16.43 26.89
C ILE A 791 2.74 16.82 28.30
N GLU A 792 2.09 17.81 28.91
CA GLU A 792 2.36 18.23 30.29
C GLU A 792 1.80 17.19 31.27
N ASN A 793 0.57 16.74 31.02
CA ASN A 793 -0.07 15.68 31.78
C ASN A 793 -1.10 14.97 30.90
N LEU A 794 -0.87 13.69 30.63
CA LEU A 794 -1.75 12.90 29.78
C LEU A 794 -3.16 12.73 30.38
N LYS A 795 -3.26 12.61 31.70
CA LYS A 795 -4.50 12.37 32.43
C LYS A 795 -4.69 13.41 33.53
N PHE A 796 -4.78 14.67 33.11
CA PHE A 796 -4.96 15.81 34.02
C PHE A 796 -6.27 15.73 34.81
N VAL A 797 -7.35 15.36 34.14
CA VAL A 797 -8.63 14.97 34.77
C VAL A 797 -8.91 13.55 34.34
N GLU A 798 -8.97 12.61 35.28
CA GLU A 798 -9.12 11.18 34.99
C GLU A 798 -10.38 10.63 35.63
N GLY A 799 -11.25 9.98 34.83
CA GLY A 799 -12.39 9.23 35.33
C GLY A 799 -11.97 8.15 36.33
N ALA A 800 -12.82 7.92 37.33
CA ALA A 800 -12.58 6.98 38.43
C ALA A 800 -11.40 7.31 39.37
N HIS A 801 -10.72 8.44 39.19
CA HIS A 801 -9.61 8.88 40.04
C HIS A 801 -9.94 10.18 40.78
N ASN A 802 -9.46 10.32 42.02
CA ASN A 802 -9.61 11.54 42.85
C ASN A 802 -11.06 12.07 42.98
N GLY A 803 -12.04 11.18 43.00
CA GLY A 803 -13.47 11.54 43.10
C GLY A 803 -14.07 12.11 41.81
N VAL A 804 -13.34 12.08 40.70
CA VAL A 804 -13.82 12.48 39.38
C VAL A 804 -14.68 11.37 38.77
N THR A 805 -15.84 11.75 38.26
CA THR A 805 -16.61 10.92 37.32
C THR A 805 -16.49 11.53 35.93
N LEU A 806 -16.00 10.77 34.96
CA LEU A 806 -15.84 11.19 33.58
C LEU A 806 -15.85 9.95 32.68
N ASN A 807 -16.81 9.85 31.75
CA ASN A 807 -17.03 8.63 30.99
C ASN A 807 -16.48 8.72 29.57
N ALA A 808 -17.11 9.54 28.73
CA ALA A 808 -16.77 9.71 27.32
C ALA A 808 -16.76 11.20 26.96
N PRO A 809 -15.80 11.98 27.51
CA PRO A 809 -15.77 13.43 27.38
C PRO A 809 -15.64 13.85 25.91
N LYS A 810 -16.44 14.84 25.52
CA LYS A 810 -16.51 15.38 24.16
C LYS A 810 -16.12 16.86 24.13
N GLY A 811 -17.01 17.74 23.67
CA GLY A 811 -16.77 19.16 23.54
C GLY A 811 -16.36 19.85 24.84
N LEU A 812 -15.49 20.83 24.68
CA LEU A 812 -14.81 21.57 25.74
C LEU A 812 -15.09 23.07 25.64
N ALA A 813 -15.43 23.68 26.77
CA ALA A 813 -15.53 25.13 26.85
C ALA A 813 -14.86 25.69 28.10
N LEU A 814 -14.18 26.83 27.96
CA LEU A 814 -13.50 27.51 29.06
C LEU A 814 -14.23 28.80 29.42
N ARG A 815 -14.39 29.03 30.72
CA ARG A 815 -14.86 30.31 31.26
C ARG A 815 -14.17 30.63 32.58
N GLY A 816 -13.30 31.62 32.57
CA GLY A 816 -12.44 31.92 33.73
C GLY A 816 -11.62 30.69 34.11
N ASP A 817 -11.57 30.35 35.39
CA ASP A 817 -10.85 29.16 35.91
C ASP A 817 -11.66 27.86 35.81
N THR A 818 -12.75 27.82 35.05
CA THR A 818 -13.62 26.63 34.92
C THR A 818 -13.56 26.04 33.51
N LEU A 819 -13.21 24.76 33.43
CA LEU A 819 -13.30 23.92 32.24
C LEU A 819 -14.62 23.14 32.26
N TRP A 820 -15.48 23.41 31.29
CA TRP A 820 -16.76 22.72 31.07
C TRP A 820 -16.60 21.62 30.04
N VAL A 821 -17.18 20.46 30.30
CA VAL A 821 -17.02 19.24 29.50
C VAL A 821 -18.37 18.59 29.26
N ALA A 822 -18.66 18.22 28.01
CA ALA A 822 -19.82 17.40 27.66
C ALA A 822 -19.49 15.94 27.91
N ASP A 823 -20.20 15.29 28.83
CA ASP A 823 -20.01 13.88 29.16
C ASP A 823 -21.35 13.13 29.07
N ILE A 824 -21.65 12.66 27.86
CA ILE A 824 -22.83 11.85 27.48
C ILE A 824 -24.16 12.56 27.72
N ASP A 825 -24.63 12.64 28.97
CA ASP A 825 -25.89 13.26 29.40
C ASP A 825 -25.71 14.22 30.59
N VAL A 826 -24.46 14.51 30.96
CA VAL A 826 -24.09 15.41 32.05
C VAL A 826 -23.07 16.44 31.54
N ILE A 827 -23.26 17.69 31.91
CA ILE A 827 -22.22 18.72 31.77
C ILE A 827 -21.42 18.79 33.07
N ARG A 828 -20.11 18.59 32.96
CA ARG A 828 -19.19 18.57 34.10
C ARG A 828 -18.33 19.81 34.10
N ALA A 829 -18.02 20.32 35.29
CA ALA A 829 -17.14 21.46 35.47
C ALA A 829 -15.93 21.05 36.30
N PHE A 830 -14.74 21.38 35.83
CA PHE A 830 -13.48 21.17 36.52
C PHE A 830 -12.76 22.50 36.71
N ASP A 831 -11.97 22.59 37.76
CA ASP A 831 -11.01 23.67 37.95
C ASP A 831 -9.91 23.54 36.89
N ALA A 832 -9.74 24.54 36.04
CA ALA A 832 -8.82 24.47 34.90
C ALA A 832 -7.34 24.39 35.34
N LYS A 833 -7.00 24.79 36.57
CA LYS A 833 -5.61 24.78 37.07
C LYS A 833 -5.26 23.45 37.74
N THR A 834 -6.19 22.92 38.53
CA THR A 834 -5.96 21.77 39.42
C THR A 834 -6.62 20.48 38.94
N GLY A 835 -7.61 20.55 38.04
CA GLY A 835 -8.39 19.41 37.58
C GLY A 835 -9.46 18.96 38.58
N ALA A 836 -9.59 19.66 39.71
CA ALA A 836 -10.57 19.30 40.75
C ALA A 836 -12.01 19.49 40.24
N PRO A 837 -12.93 18.55 40.54
CA PRO A 837 -14.33 18.69 40.15
C PRO A 837 -14.97 19.88 40.89
N ARG A 838 -15.64 20.76 40.14
CA ARG A 838 -16.32 21.97 40.65
C ARG A 838 -17.84 21.82 40.65
N ASP A 839 -18.40 21.22 39.60
CA ASP A 839 -19.85 21.17 39.40
C ASP A 839 -20.26 20.03 38.46
N SER A 840 -21.53 19.67 38.48
CA SER A 840 -22.13 18.76 37.51
C SER A 840 -23.62 19.05 37.34
N VAL A 841 -24.04 19.25 36.09
CA VAL A 841 -25.43 19.53 35.71
C VAL A 841 -25.93 18.40 34.83
N SER A 842 -26.89 17.61 35.31
CA SER A 842 -27.48 16.53 34.53
C SER A 842 -28.58 17.04 33.62
N LEU A 843 -28.58 16.60 32.36
CA LEU A 843 -29.63 16.89 31.37
C LEU A 843 -30.52 15.66 31.11
N ALA A 844 -30.33 14.57 31.86
CA ALA A 844 -31.09 13.34 31.73
C ALA A 844 -32.60 13.56 31.94
N SER A 845 -33.00 14.48 32.81
CA SER A 845 -34.41 14.82 33.06
C SER A 845 -35.12 15.45 31.86
N LEU A 846 -34.35 16.06 30.95
CA LEU A 846 -34.85 16.58 29.67
C LEU A 846 -34.67 15.56 28.53
N GLY A 847 -34.20 14.35 28.85
CA GLY A 847 -34.03 13.23 27.93
C GLY A 847 -32.87 13.41 26.96
N ALA A 848 -31.76 14.03 27.36
CA ALA A 848 -30.55 14.16 26.53
C ALA A 848 -30.13 12.79 25.96
N VAL A 849 -29.76 12.76 24.67
CA VAL A 849 -29.48 11.50 23.95
C VAL A 849 -28.00 11.38 23.60
N PHE A 850 -27.41 12.42 23.03
CA PHE A 850 -26.00 12.45 22.65
C PHE A 850 -25.50 13.90 22.73
N LEU A 851 -25.02 14.31 23.91
CA LEU A 851 -24.38 15.62 24.05
C LEU A 851 -23.04 15.60 23.34
N ASN A 852 -22.82 16.59 22.47
CA ASN A 852 -21.65 16.63 21.61
C ASN A 852 -20.72 17.79 21.97
N ASP A 853 -21.16 19.02 21.72
CA ASP A 853 -20.31 20.20 21.86
C ASP A 853 -20.95 21.31 22.70
N ILE A 854 -20.11 22.23 23.23
CA ILE A 854 -20.46 23.28 24.18
C ILE A 854 -19.90 24.64 23.75
N ALA A 855 -20.76 25.65 23.71
CA ALA A 855 -20.36 27.05 23.58
C ALA A 855 -20.76 27.89 24.80
N VAL A 856 -19.90 28.84 25.18
CA VAL A 856 -20.15 29.78 26.28
C VAL A 856 -20.59 31.13 25.70
N ALA A 857 -21.76 31.62 26.10
CA ALA A 857 -22.21 32.97 25.76
C ALA A 857 -21.54 34.03 26.65
N PRO A 858 -21.49 35.31 26.22
CA PRO A 858 -20.93 36.40 27.03
C PRO A 858 -21.67 36.62 28.36
N THR A 859 -22.96 36.29 28.40
CA THR A 859 -23.78 36.31 29.63
C THR A 859 -23.40 35.22 30.62
N GLY A 860 -22.58 34.26 30.20
CA GLY A 860 -22.18 33.13 31.01
C GLY A 860 -23.07 31.90 30.91
N ALA A 861 -24.12 31.96 30.09
CA ALA A 861 -24.94 30.80 29.79
C ALA A 861 -24.17 29.83 28.88
N LEU A 862 -24.33 28.53 29.12
CA LEU A 862 -23.78 27.46 28.29
C LEU A 862 -24.84 27.04 27.27
N TYR A 863 -24.40 26.74 26.04
CA TYR A 863 -25.23 26.19 24.98
C TYR A 863 -24.63 24.87 24.53
N ILE A 864 -25.43 23.81 24.52
CA ILE A 864 -24.95 22.44 24.32
C ILE A 864 -25.76 21.77 23.22
N THR A 865 -25.07 21.18 22.25
CA THR A 865 -25.74 20.42 21.17
C THR A 865 -26.11 19.02 21.65
N ASP A 866 -27.33 18.60 21.32
CA ASP A 866 -27.79 17.22 21.45
C ASP A 866 -28.09 16.70 20.04
N THR A 867 -27.20 15.85 19.53
CA THR A 867 -27.23 15.36 18.15
C THR A 867 -28.40 14.40 17.90
N GLY A 868 -29.01 13.86 18.97
CA GLY A 868 -30.19 12.98 18.87
C GLY A 868 -29.88 11.58 18.31
N ILE A 869 -28.60 11.22 18.14
CA ILE A 869 -28.17 9.95 17.56
C ILE A 869 -27.83 8.89 18.62
N ARG A 870 -27.86 7.62 18.22
CA ARG A 870 -27.29 6.48 18.95
C ARG A 870 -26.55 5.55 18.00
N PHE A 871 -25.56 4.83 18.51
CA PHE A 871 -24.89 3.77 17.76
C PHE A 871 -25.49 2.42 18.17
N ASP A 872 -25.81 1.55 17.19
CA ASP A 872 -26.18 0.16 17.48
C ASP A 872 -24.95 -0.72 17.74
N ASP A 873 -25.15 -1.97 18.15
CA ASP A 873 -24.09 -2.92 18.52
C ASP A 873 -23.11 -3.26 17.37
N VAL A 874 -23.39 -2.81 16.15
CA VAL A 874 -22.58 -3.01 14.94
C VAL A 874 -22.02 -1.69 14.38
N GLY A 875 -22.30 -0.56 15.04
CA GLY A 875 -21.76 0.77 14.70
C GLY A 875 -22.63 1.62 13.78
N ASN A 876 -23.86 1.23 13.44
CA ASN A 876 -24.74 2.07 12.62
C ASN A 876 -25.31 3.24 13.43
N VAL A 877 -25.48 4.38 12.77
CA VAL A 877 -26.09 5.57 13.36
C VAL A 877 -27.62 5.49 13.29
N LEU A 878 -28.25 5.29 14.43
CA LEU A 878 -29.69 5.48 14.65
C LEU A 878 -29.96 6.93 15.07
N HIS A 879 -31.14 7.45 14.78
CA HIS A 879 -31.56 8.80 15.20
C HIS A 879 -32.89 8.75 15.96
N PRO A 880 -32.89 8.21 17.20
CA PRO A 880 -34.10 8.08 18.01
C PRO A 880 -34.46 9.34 18.80
N GLY A 881 -33.54 10.30 18.91
CA GLY A 881 -33.66 11.52 19.71
C GLY A 881 -34.03 12.76 18.90
N PRO A 882 -34.55 13.81 19.54
CA PRO A 882 -34.83 15.08 18.87
C PRO A 882 -33.54 15.89 18.64
N ASP A 883 -33.48 16.61 17.52
CA ASP A 883 -32.43 17.60 17.26
C ASP A 883 -32.67 18.89 18.06
N ARG A 884 -31.73 19.25 18.94
CA ARG A 884 -31.89 20.43 19.81
C ARG A 884 -30.58 20.98 20.36
N ILE A 885 -30.68 22.20 20.88
CA ILE A 885 -29.63 22.86 21.65
C ILE A 885 -30.19 23.18 23.03
N PHE A 886 -29.51 22.74 24.07
CA PHE A 886 -29.82 23.08 25.45
C PHE A 886 -29.18 24.40 25.85
N ARG A 887 -29.78 25.09 26.80
CA ARG A 887 -29.22 26.27 27.48
C ARG A 887 -29.15 25.99 28.97
N ILE A 888 -27.99 26.24 29.56
CA ILE A 888 -27.81 26.28 31.01
C ILE A 888 -27.55 27.74 31.38
N GLY A 889 -28.48 28.35 32.11
CA GLY A 889 -28.34 29.72 32.59
C GLY A 889 -27.29 29.84 33.70
N PRO A 890 -26.78 31.05 34.00
CA PRO A 890 -25.89 31.28 35.15
C PRO A 890 -26.53 30.89 36.50
N ASP A 891 -27.85 30.84 36.55
CA ASP A 891 -28.70 30.38 37.65
C ASP A 891 -28.85 28.85 37.72
N ARG A 892 -28.12 28.12 36.85
CA ARG A 892 -28.21 26.66 36.64
C ARG A 892 -29.55 26.16 36.08
N GLN A 893 -30.43 27.06 35.63
CA GLN A 893 -31.67 26.62 35.01
C GLN A 893 -31.37 26.01 33.63
N VAL A 894 -31.79 24.75 33.45
CA VAL A 894 -31.64 24.03 32.17
C VAL A 894 -32.93 24.20 31.36
N THR A 895 -32.82 24.73 30.14
CA THR A 895 -33.94 24.88 29.20
C THR A 895 -33.55 24.37 27.82
N VAL A 896 -34.53 24.08 26.97
CA VAL A 896 -34.31 23.83 25.54
C VAL A 896 -34.30 25.17 24.83
N ALA A 897 -33.17 25.55 24.24
CA ALA A 897 -32.98 26.85 23.61
C ALA A 897 -33.60 26.89 22.20
N VAL A 898 -33.43 25.80 21.45
CA VAL A 898 -34.06 25.57 20.14
C VAL A 898 -34.19 24.06 19.91
N ARG A 899 -35.25 23.65 19.21
CA ARG A 899 -35.50 22.25 18.81
C ARG A 899 -36.17 22.23 17.45
N GLY A 900 -35.81 21.26 16.61
CA GLY A 900 -36.50 20.97 15.36
C GLY A 900 -35.56 20.41 14.30
N ASP A 901 -36.15 19.70 13.34
CA ASP A 901 -35.44 18.98 12.26
C ASP A 901 -34.58 19.90 11.38
N THR A 902 -34.82 21.21 11.42
CA THR A 902 -34.01 22.23 10.73
C THR A 902 -32.60 22.37 11.31
N LEU A 903 -32.37 21.93 12.55
CA LEU A 903 -31.02 21.78 13.12
C LEU A 903 -30.27 20.63 12.46
N GLY A 904 -30.97 19.56 12.06
CA GLY A 904 -30.44 18.44 11.28
C GLY A 904 -29.23 17.78 11.93
N ARG A 905 -29.43 17.16 13.08
CA ARG A 905 -28.42 16.50 13.92
C ARG A 905 -27.28 17.46 14.31
N PRO A 906 -27.54 18.46 15.18
CA PRO A 906 -26.53 19.44 15.53
C PRO A 906 -25.30 18.76 16.18
N ASN A 907 -24.11 19.10 15.70
CA ASN A 907 -22.82 18.53 16.12
C ASN A 907 -21.97 19.61 16.82
N GLY A 908 -20.92 20.15 16.19
CA GLY A 908 -20.15 21.27 16.73
C GLY A 908 -20.94 22.58 16.85
N ILE A 909 -20.61 23.39 17.85
CA ILE A 909 -21.17 24.72 18.11
C ILE A 909 -20.11 25.71 18.59
N THR A 910 -20.07 26.89 17.99
CA THR A 910 -19.22 28.00 18.48
C THR A 910 -19.97 29.33 18.45
N LEU A 911 -19.46 30.32 19.18
CA LEU A 911 -20.03 31.66 19.22
C LEU A 911 -19.30 32.58 18.24
N ASP A 912 -20.01 33.02 17.20
CA ASP A 912 -19.61 34.16 16.38
C ASP A 912 -19.93 35.46 17.15
N SER A 913 -18.93 35.94 17.88
CA SER A 913 -19.05 37.14 18.72
C SER A 913 -19.31 38.41 17.91
N VAL A 914 -18.86 38.46 16.64
CA VAL A 914 -19.06 39.61 15.74
C VAL A 914 -20.50 39.61 15.22
N GLY A 915 -20.98 38.46 14.73
CA GLY A 915 -22.35 38.28 14.25
C GLY A 915 -23.42 38.18 15.35
N LYS A 916 -23.00 38.14 16.62
CA LYS A 916 -23.85 37.92 17.82
C LYS A 916 -24.79 36.73 17.64
N ARG A 917 -24.25 35.61 17.17
CA ARG A 917 -24.98 34.39 16.79
C ARG A 917 -24.13 33.16 17.04
N PHE A 918 -24.76 32.01 17.20
CA PHE A 918 -24.07 30.72 17.24
C PHE A 918 -23.92 30.17 15.83
N ILE A 919 -22.78 29.57 15.56
CA ILE A 919 -22.56 28.75 14.37
C ILE A 919 -22.66 27.29 14.80
N VAL A 920 -23.46 26.52 14.06
CA VAL A 920 -23.73 25.11 14.34
C VAL A 920 -23.49 24.31 13.08
N VAL A 921 -22.82 23.17 13.19
CA VAL A 921 -22.61 22.24 12.07
C VAL A 921 -23.37 20.94 12.27
N GLN A 922 -23.59 20.21 11.19
CA GLN A 922 -24.48 19.04 11.17
C GLN A 922 -23.72 17.72 11.13
N PHE A 923 -24.09 16.78 11.98
CA PHE A 923 -23.61 15.41 11.94
C PHE A 923 -24.21 14.68 10.72
N GLY A 924 -23.36 14.35 9.74
CA GLY A 924 -23.76 13.73 8.47
C GLY A 924 -24.52 14.66 7.50
N GLY A 925 -25.00 15.82 7.96
CA GLY A 925 -25.58 16.87 7.11
C GLY A 925 -24.50 17.69 6.37
N ARG A 926 -24.94 18.57 5.47
CA ARG A 926 -24.05 19.38 4.60
C ARG A 926 -24.11 20.88 4.86
N SER A 927 -24.86 21.31 5.88
CA SER A 927 -25.12 22.74 6.12
C SER A 927 -24.31 23.25 7.31
N VAL A 928 -23.78 24.46 7.16
CA VAL A 928 -23.29 25.29 8.26
C VAL A 928 -24.40 26.27 8.60
N LEU A 929 -24.83 26.27 9.84
CA LEU A 929 -26.01 26.97 10.32
C LEU A 929 -25.61 28.17 11.19
N ALA A 930 -26.38 29.24 11.11
CA ALA A 930 -26.31 30.35 12.04
C ALA A 930 -27.64 30.51 12.77
N TRP A 931 -27.59 30.68 14.10
CA TRP A 931 -28.77 30.78 14.94
C TRP A 931 -28.55 31.80 16.07
N LYS A 932 -29.57 32.60 16.37
CA LYS A 932 -29.59 33.51 17.53
C LYS A 932 -30.58 33.03 18.59
N PRO A 933 -30.22 33.17 19.88
CA PRO A 933 -31.17 32.91 20.96
C PRO A 933 -32.49 33.67 20.78
N GLY A 934 -33.61 32.95 20.75
CA GLY A 934 -34.95 33.47 20.50
C GLY A 934 -35.49 33.25 19.08
N GLU A 935 -34.64 32.88 18.12
CA GLU A 935 -35.07 32.46 16.79
C GLU A 935 -35.68 31.05 16.83
N LYS A 936 -36.79 30.84 16.10
CA LYS A 936 -37.51 29.57 16.05
C LYS A 936 -36.76 28.48 15.28
N ALA A 937 -35.88 28.84 14.35
CA ALA A 937 -35.10 27.93 13.54
C ALA A 937 -33.77 28.59 13.11
N PRO A 938 -32.71 27.80 12.89
CA PRO A 938 -31.46 28.28 12.32
C PRO A 938 -31.61 28.68 10.84
N SER A 939 -30.67 29.50 10.36
CA SER A 939 -30.50 29.84 8.95
C SER A 939 -29.25 29.16 8.36
N VAL A 940 -29.31 28.70 7.11
CA VAL A 940 -28.14 28.12 6.43
C VAL A 940 -27.26 29.27 5.92
N ILE A 941 -25.99 29.30 6.35
CA ILE A 941 -25.03 30.33 5.92
C ILE A 941 -23.96 29.81 4.96
N ALA A 942 -23.71 28.50 4.95
CA ALA A 942 -22.85 27.85 3.97
C ALA A 942 -23.22 26.37 3.79
N LYS A 943 -22.73 25.76 2.71
CA LYS A 943 -22.82 24.33 2.46
C LYS A 943 -21.46 23.78 2.05
N GLY A 944 -21.17 22.56 2.45
CA GLY A 944 -19.90 21.90 2.14
C GLY A 944 -20.03 20.39 1.94
N PRO A 945 -18.96 19.61 2.13
CA PRO A 945 -18.90 18.17 1.88
C PRO A 945 -19.81 17.36 2.83
N GLY A 946 -20.05 17.89 4.03
CA GLY A 946 -20.84 17.27 5.09
C GLY A 946 -20.01 16.38 6.00
N GLY A 947 -20.66 15.57 6.85
CA GLY A 947 -19.94 14.83 7.89
C GLY A 947 -19.12 15.76 8.79
N PHE A 948 -19.73 16.90 9.15
CA PHE A 948 -19.05 17.93 9.92
C PHE A 948 -18.96 17.54 11.39
N ASP A 949 -17.86 17.94 12.01
CA ASP A 949 -17.58 17.66 13.41
C ASP A 949 -17.42 18.97 14.19
N GLY A 950 -16.20 19.51 14.21
CA GLY A 950 -15.85 20.77 14.86
C GLY A 950 -16.12 22.01 14.05
N VAL A 951 -16.34 23.11 14.77
CA VAL A 951 -16.47 24.46 14.21
C VAL A 951 -15.83 25.49 15.13
N GLU A 952 -14.98 26.36 14.58
CA GLU A 952 -14.27 27.36 15.39
C GLU A 952 -14.08 28.67 14.63
N ILE A 953 -14.07 29.79 15.37
CA ILE A 953 -13.78 31.11 14.80
C ILE A 953 -12.30 31.45 15.00
N ALA A 954 -11.53 31.35 13.92
CA ALA A 954 -10.11 31.67 13.89
C ALA A 954 -9.88 33.11 13.36
N GLY A 955 -9.93 34.10 14.27
CA GLY A 955 -9.89 35.50 13.88
C GLY A 955 -11.16 35.89 13.12
N ASN A 956 -11.06 36.18 11.82
CA ASN A 956 -12.21 36.45 10.95
C ASN A 956 -12.64 35.22 10.12
N ARG A 957 -11.97 34.07 10.31
CA ARG A 957 -12.23 32.85 9.54
C ARG A 957 -13.16 31.93 10.30
N LEU A 958 -14.26 31.54 9.68
CA LEU A 958 -15.07 30.42 10.13
C LEU A 958 -14.42 29.13 9.63
N LEU A 959 -13.91 28.29 10.54
CA LEU A 959 -13.31 27.00 10.23
C LEU A 959 -14.24 25.86 10.61
N VAL A 960 -14.31 24.83 9.76
CA VAL A 960 -15.14 23.64 9.98
C VAL A 960 -14.35 22.40 9.60
N SER A 961 -14.32 21.38 10.46
CA SER A 961 -13.74 20.07 10.14
C SER A 961 -14.76 19.14 9.48
N SER A 962 -14.31 18.32 8.53
CA SER A 962 -15.13 17.36 7.80
C SER A 962 -14.48 15.98 7.71
N TRP A 963 -15.22 14.97 8.15
CA TRP A 963 -14.86 13.56 7.98
C TRP A 963 -15.12 13.07 6.55
N ALA A 964 -16.08 13.68 5.84
CA ALA A 964 -16.50 13.23 4.52
C ALA A 964 -15.39 13.36 3.47
N ASP A 965 -14.54 14.37 3.59
CA ASP A 965 -13.42 14.58 2.68
C ASP A 965 -12.07 14.83 3.37
N SER A 966 -11.99 14.61 4.69
CA SER A 966 -10.76 14.70 5.50
C SER A 966 -10.10 16.08 5.44
N THR A 967 -10.89 17.13 5.69
CA THR A 967 -10.45 18.52 5.60
C THR A 967 -10.79 19.36 6.84
N VAL A 968 -10.07 20.48 6.99
CA VAL A 968 -10.56 21.66 7.71
C VAL A 968 -10.69 22.79 6.69
N SER A 969 -11.91 23.27 6.50
CA SER A 969 -12.24 24.27 5.49
C SER A 969 -12.67 25.59 6.13
N SER A 970 -12.36 26.69 5.46
CA SER A 970 -12.82 28.04 5.82
C SER A 970 -14.02 28.47 4.98
N TYR A 971 -14.93 29.24 5.59
CA TYR A 971 -16.18 29.72 4.97
C TYR A 971 -16.34 31.25 5.03
N GLU A 972 -15.28 32.01 4.74
CA GLU A 972 -15.25 33.49 4.86
C GLU A 972 -16.33 34.23 4.03
N THR A 973 -16.70 33.70 2.86
CA THR A 973 -17.67 34.33 1.92
C THR A 973 -18.91 33.48 1.67
N GLY A 974 -19.12 32.42 2.47
CA GLY A 974 -20.11 31.38 2.21
C GLY A 974 -19.66 30.33 1.18
N GLN A 975 -18.51 30.55 0.52
CA GLN A 975 -17.82 29.53 -0.25
C GLN A 975 -16.79 28.79 0.60
N GLU A 976 -16.63 27.51 0.33
CA GLU A 976 -15.66 26.65 0.97
C GLU A 976 -14.25 26.89 0.40
N VAL A 977 -13.29 27.14 1.29
CA VAL A 977 -11.86 27.19 0.96
C VAL A 977 -11.13 26.19 1.84
N LYS A 978 -10.53 25.16 1.25
CA LYS A 978 -9.81 24.12 2.01
C LYS A 978 -8.52 24.70 2.59
N VAL A 979 -8.39 24.69 3.91
CA VAL A 979 -7.23 25.25 4.64
C VAL A 979 -6.26 24.15 5.03
N ILE A 980 -6.79 23.00 5.47
CA ILE A 980 -6.03 21.78 5.81
C ILE A 980 -6.68 20.61 5.08
N THR A 981 -5.87 19.74 4.48
CA THR A 981 -6.32 18.54 3.74
C THR A 981 -5.53 17.32 4.20
N GLY A 982 -6.15 16.13 4.14
CA GLY A 982 -5.48 14.88 4.48
C GLY A 982 -5.41 14.60 5.99
N VAL A 983 -6.34 15.19 6.76
CA VAL A 983 -6.51 14.90 8.19
C VAL A 983 -7.65 13.89 8.35
N PRO A 984 -7.37 12.58 8.60
CA PRO A 984 -8.42 11.56 8.64
C PRO A 984 -9.25 11.71 9.92
N SER A 985 -10.58 11.69 9.83
CA SER A 985 -11.49 11.85 10.98
C SER A 985 -11.19 13.06 11.89
N PRO A 986 -11.14 14.29 11.34
CA PRO A 986 -10.85 15.48 12.13
C PRO A 986 -12.06 15.78 13.02
N ALA A 987 -11.89 15.73 14.34
CA ALA A 987 -12.97 15.93 15.32
C ALA A 987 -13.16 17.42 15.66
N ASP A 988 -13.54 17.75 16.89
CA ASP A 988 -13.79 19.11 17.33
C ASP A 988 -12.50 19.94 17.46
N ILE A 989 -12.40 21.00 16.66
CA ILE A 989 -11.15 21.74 16.42
C ILE A 989 -11.01 22.93 17.37
N GLY A 990 -9.77 23.23 17.76
CA GLY A 990 -9.44 24.39 18.59
C GLY A 990 -8.59 25.42 17.84
N TYR A 991 -8.58 26.65 18.35
CA TYR A 991 -7.74 27.73 17.80
C TYR A 991 -6.84 28.38 18.86
N ASP A 992 -5.53 28.28 18.65
CA ASP A 992 -4.54 29.06 19.38
C ASP A 992 -4.42 30.45 18.75
N ALA A 993 -5.17 31.41 19.31
CA ALA A 993 -5.16 32.79 18.83
C ALA A 993 -3.82 33.52 19.07
N LYS A 994 -3.00 33.08 20.03
CA LYS A 994 -1.69 33.69 20.34
C LYS A 994 -0.68 33.38 19.25
N ARG A 995 -0.71 32.16 18.72
CA ARG A 995 0.22 31.67 17.67
C ARG A 995 -0.41 31.58 16.29
N LYS A 996 -1.71 31.84 16.17
CA LYS A 996 -2.52 31.65 14.96
C LYS A 996 -2.46 30.21 14.44
N ARG A 997 -2.64 29.24 15.33
CA ARG A 997 -2.59 27.82 15.00
C ARG A 997 -3.95 27.16 15.17
N VAL A 998 -4.27 26.23 14.29
CA VAL A 998 -5.42 25.34 14.42
C VAL A 998 -4.95 24.03 15.04
N LEU A 999 -5.71 23.56 16.01
CA LEU A 999 -5.50 22.32 16.74
C LEU A 999 -6.55 21.32 16.23
N VAL A 1000 -6.10 20.20 15.66
CA VAL A 1000 -6.98 19.23 14.98
C VAL A 1000 -6.83 17.87 15.66
N PRO A 1001 -7.79 17.46 16.51
CA PRO A 1001 -7.83 16.10 17.01
C PRO A 1001 -8.18 15.13 15.88
N ILE A 1002 -7.42 14.04 15.80
CA ILE A 1002 -7.60 12.98 14.82
C ILE A 1002 -8.23 11.80 15.55
N PHE A 1003 -9.54 11.67 15.47
CA PHE A 1003 -10.34 10.78 16.32
C PHE A 1003 -9.87 9.32 16.25
N THR A 1004 -9.75 8.75 15.03
CA THR A 1004 -9.30 7.36 14.85
C THR A 1004 -7.76 7.23 14.87
N GLY A 1005 -7.05 8.36 14.87
CA GLY A 1005 -5.60 8.40 14.77
C GLY A 1005 -4.87 8.59 16.10
N ASN A 1006 -5.60 8.70 17.22
CA ASN A 1006 -5.04 8.80 18.57
C ASN A 1006 -3.98 9.90 18.74
N ARG A 1007 -4.16 11.01 17.99
CA ARG A 1007 -3.22 12.13 17.93
C ARG A 1007 -3.94 13.47 17.77
N VAL A 1008 -3.25 14.56 18.13
CA VAL A 1008 -3.66 15.94 17.80
C VAL A 1008 -2.60 16.53 16.89
N GLU A 1009 -3.03 17.10 15.77
CA GLU A 1009 -2.15 17.81 14.84
C GLU A 1009 -2.26 19.32 15.04
N ILE A 1010 -1.11 20.00 15.10
CA ILE A 1010 -1.02 21.45 15.29
C ILE A 1010 -0.62 22.06 13.94
N TRP A 1011 -1.45 22.94 13.41
CA TRP A 1011 -1.28 23.55 12.09
C TRP A 1011 -1.13 25.07 12.19
N GLN A 1012 -0.14 25.63 11.53
CA GLN A 1012 0.05 27.08 11.42
C GLN A 1012 -0.84 27.60 10.30
N LEU A 1013 -1.73 28.55 10.62
CA LEU A 1013 -2.45 29.29 9.59
C LEU A 1013 -1.51 30.29 8.90
N PRO A 1014 -1.69 30.51 7.59
CA PRO A 1014 -0.95 31.49 6.81
C PRO A 1014 -1.21 32.93 7.24
#